data_AF-A0A497U3G8-F1
#
_entry.id   AF-A0A497U3G8-F1
#
_cell.length_a   1.000
_cell.length_b   1.000
_cell.length_c   1.000
_cell.angle_alpha   90.00
_cell.angle_beta   90.00
_cell.angle_gamma   90.00
#
_symmetry.space_group_name_H-M   'P 1'
#
loop_
_entity.id
_entity.type
_entity.pdbx_description
1 polymer ?
#
loop_
_entity_poly.entity_id
_entity_poly.type
_entity_poly.pdbx_seq_one_letter_code
_entity_poly.pdbx_strand_id
1 'polypeptide(L)'
;MEMASIVDRRSPPKDTNPRWDMVTPITTTEVVRHLKGMKDGAPGPDLRRKKDLTNLRVEALVCRFNIWLLAGIAPESFRHGVTVLIPKVENSVEPKQFRPITMGPILCRLYHKILAERIESGYTISERQKAFRRGDGLSDNTHILRNVISNRQTRCQATAVAFLDVSKAFDSVSHDSILLAATSAGIPRPLVGYIRSLYQRPTTRLRVNGELSQEISVNRGVRQGDPLSPVLFNAVIDLALRHLDPSIGVPVGNEVLSCLAFADDLVLLAKTPRGLQSQYSKVEKALGLSGLALNAQKSATIRIDVLGKSKQWSCNPTDFLVSRGGDLIKALSISEGYRYLGNLVGAGRLASTTLESVKKGVEELSRAPLKPEQRMFILRCHLLPSLLHRAVLGRLSRSTLDFIDKISRAAARSWVKLPHDTPMGFFHASHKDGGLGIPRFRWLIPILRTKRMERMIGSSDPVVRAVTELKNFQRDLRRWSKPISAFGIILRNNRDIQRASAECLYSSVDGHGLRGSRNEGFVNGWMTSGTGLVSGRSYVNCVKIKGNLIHTALRASRGRPEASTRCDACRGVESLGHILQVCPRTHHTRCDRHDGINSYLKTVLGKKGYTTRVEPSIPTPAGIRRPDLVVWKDDKCGVIDVTIIADNHSLEDAHQRKTTYYNQPAIREWCAKEFGLVAADVAFTACVINWRGTPAARSVLELGRYGVTRKEWALMSVKTLEGNARIIASFRSSTAYFGPRL
;
A
#
# COMPACT_ATOMS: atom_id res chain seq x y z
N MET A 1 34.78 9.53 25.86
CA MET A 1 34.19 10.57 26.72
C MET A 1 32.70 10.30 26.82
N GLU A 2 32.21 9.80 27.96
CA GLU A 2 30.77 9.63 28.20
C GLU A 2 30.10 11.00 28.08
N MET A 3 29.25 11.20 27.07
CA MET A 3 28.44 12.41 27.01
C MET A 3 27.31 12.26 28.04
N ALA A 4 27.52 12.82 29.22
CA ALA A 4 26.49 12.94 30.23
C ALA A 4 25.24 13.64 29.64
N SER A 5 24.06 13.23 30.09
CA SER A 5 22.81 13.91 29.75
C SER A 5 22.85 15.35 30.28
N ILE A 6 22.25 16.29 29.55
CA ILE A 6 22.08 17.65 30.08
C ILE A 6 21.09 17.58 31.24
N VAL A 7 21.51 18.06 32.40
CA VAL A 7 20.61 18.25 33.54
C VAL A 7 19.71 19.45 33.26
N ASP A 8 18.41 19.22 33.20
CA ASP A 8 17.44 20.27 32.94
C ASP A 8 16.87 20.80 34.26
N ARG A 9 17.36 21.97 34.68
CA ARG A 9 16.98 22.62 35.94
C ARG A 9 15.76 23.54 35.82
N ARG A 10 15.09 23.58 34.66
CA ARG A 10 13.87 24.37 34.50
C ARG A 10 12.80 23.84 35.47
N SER A 11 12.13 24.75 36.16
CA SER A 11 11.00 24.37 37.02
C SER A 11 9.76 24.07 36.19
N PRO A 12 8.98 23.04 36.54
CA PRO A 12 7.67 22.83 35.92
C PRO A 12 6.76 24.05 36.16
N PRO A 13 5.81 24.34 35.25
CA PRO A 13 4.87 25.45 35.41
C PRO A 13 4.12 25.36 36.75
N LYS A 14 3.87 26.51 37.40
CA LYS A 14 3.14 26.56 38.67
C LYS A 14 1.64 26.20 38.51
N ASP A 15 1.08 26.41 37.32
CA ASP A 15 -0.33 26.16 37.00
C ASP A 15 -0.44 25.04 35.94
N THR A 16 -0.16 23.80 36.35
CA THR A 16 -0.48 22.64 35.51
C THR A 16 -1.86 22.18 35.91
N ASN A 17 -2.88 22.40 35.07
CA ASN A 17 -4.19 21.79 35.23
C ASN A 17 -4.13 20.31 34.79
N PRO A 18 -4.00 19.33 35.72
CA PRO A 18 -3.72 17.95 35.36
C PRO A 18 -4.95 17.29 34.76
N ARG A 19 -4.75 16.53 33.69
CA ARG A 19 -5.81 15.87 32.93
C ARG A 19 -6.03 14.45 33.44
N TRP A 20 -6.82 14.33 34.50
CA TRP A 20 -7.07 13.08 35.22
C TRP A 20 -7.77 12.00 34.39
N ASP A 21 -8.39 12.36 33.27
CA ASP A 21 -8.95 11.43 32.28
C ASP A 21 -7.92 10.42 31.76
N MET A 22 -6.63 10.82 31.69
CA MET A 22 -5.52 9.96 31.25
C MET A 22 -5.26 8.77 32.18
N VAL A 23 -5.60 8.89 33.48
CA VAL A 23 -5.33 7.87 34.50
C VAL A 23 -6.59 7.14 34.97
N THR A 24 -7.70 7.28 34.25
CA THR A 24 -8.91 6.46 34.46
C THR A 24 -8.61 4.97 34.32
N PRO A 25 -9.36 4.06 34.94
CA PRO A 25 -9.11 2.63 34.78
C PRO A 25 -9.09 2.19 33.31
N ILE A 26 -8.07 1.43 32.92
CA ILE A 26 -7.95 0.77 31.62
C ILE A 26 -9.02 -0.30 31.51
N THR A 27 -9.71 -0.34 30.37
CA THR A 27 -10.84 -1.23 30.14
C THR A 27 -10.49 -2.40 29.24
N THR A 28 -11.28 -3.48 29.30
CA THR A 28 -11.18 -4.63 28.39
C THR A 28 -11.29 -4.19 26.92
N THR A 29 -12.24 -3.30 26.62
CA THR A 29 -12.46 -2.78 25.27
C THR A 29 -11.22 -2.09 24.71
N GLU A 30 -10.55 -1.28 25.53
CA GLU A 30 -9.32 -0.59 25.17
C GLU A 30 -8.19 -1.59 24.87
N VAL A 31 -7.96 -2.55 25.76
CA VAL A 31 -6.93 -3.59 25.55
C VAL A 31 -7.20 -4.42 24.30
N VAL A 32 -8.44 -4.89 24.08
CA VAL A 32 -8.81 -5.66 22.89
C VAL A 32 -8.58 -4.87 21.61
N ARG A 33 -8.99 -3.59 21.58
CA ARG A 33 -8.83 -2.70 20.43
C ARG A 33 -7.36 -2.54 20.07
N HIS A 34 -6.50 -2.25 21.04
CA HIS A 34 -5.08 -2.08 20.81
C HIS A 34 -4.36 -3.38 20.44
N LEU A 35 -4.70 -4.49 21.09
CA LEU A 35 -4.15 -5.81 20.81
C LEU A 35 -4.48 -6.24 19.38
N LYS A 36 -5.74 -6.11 18.95
CA LYS A 36 -6.15 -6.38 17.56
C LYS A 36 -5.37 -5.51 16.57
N GLY A 37 -5.26 -4.20 16.85
CA GLY A 37 -4.55 -3.25 16.00
C GLY A 37 -3.02 -3.31 16.05
N MET A 38 -2.40 -4.17 16.86
CA MET A 38 -0.95 -4.32 16.91
C MET A 38 -0.45 -5.19 15.77
N LYS A 39 0.67 -4.82 15.13
CA LYS A 39 1.34 -5.70 14.15
C LYS A 39 2.17 -6.74 14.90
N ASP A 40 2.31 -7.93 14.32
CA ASP A 40 3.25 -8.92 14.84
C ASP A 40 4.68 -8.54 14.40
N GLY A 41 5.30 -7.66 15.18
CA GLY A 41 6.68 -7.22 14.97
C GLY A 41 7.68 -8.21 15.53
N ALA A 42 8.97 -7.96 15.31
CA ALA A 42 10.02 -8.74 15.95
C ALA A 42 9.87 -8.71 17.50
N PRO A 43 10.36 -9.74 18.21
CA PRO A 43 10.23 -9.81 19.65
C PRO A 43 11.23 -8.89 20.37
N GLY A 44 10.93 -8.59 21.63
CA GLY A 44 11.82 -7.86 22.53
C GLY A 44 12.89 -8.77 23.16
N PRO A 45 13.49 -8.34 24.29
CA PRO A 45 14.47 -9.15 25.04
C PRO A 45 13.89 -10.48 25.54
N ASP A 46 12.58 -10.51 25.82
CA ASP A 46 11.82 -11.66 26.35
C ASP A 46 11.45 -12.70 25.28
N LEU A 47 11.81 -12.46 24.01
CA LEU A 47 11.48 -13.30 22.86
C LEU A 47 9.97 -13.51 22.62
N ARG A 48 9.10 -12.80 23.32
CA ARG A 48 7.63 -12.91 23.21
C ARG A 48 7.09 -12.11 22.03
N ARG A 49 6.04 -12.64 21.40
CA ARG A 49 5.35 -12.10 20.22
C ARG A 49 3.90 -11.78 20.52
N LYS A 50 3.20 -11.19 19.54
CA LYS A 50 1.77 -10.86 19.67
C LYS A 50 0.93 -12.10 20.00
N LYS A 51 1.28 -13.26 19.42
CA LYS A 51 0.56 -14.53 19.64
C LYS A 51 0.55 -14.95 21.11
N ASP A 52 1.64 -14.71 21.84
CA ASP A 52 1.72 -15.04 23.26
C ASP A 52 0.74 -14.20 24.08
N LEU A 53 0.57 -12.92 23.74
CA LEU A 53 -0.42 -12.06 24.38
C LEU A 53 -1.86 -12.46 24.06
N THR A 54 -2.12 -12.93 22.83
CA THR A 54 -3.48 -13.37 22.45
C THR A 54 -3.91 -14.66 23.13
N ASN A 55 -2.95 -15.44 23.67
CA ASN A 55 -3.24 -16.64 24.44
C ASN A 55 -3.57 -16.33 25.91
N LEU A 56 -3.33 -15.10 26.37
CA LEU A 56 -3.66 -14.67 27.73
C LEU A 56 -5.11 -14.20 27.82
N ARG A 57 -5.71 -14.39 29.00
CA ARG A 57 -7.01 -13.80 29.34
C ARG A 57 -6.87 -12.28 29.36
N VAL A 58 -7.75 -11.57 28.64
CA VAL A 58 -7.68 -10.11 28.52
C VAL A 58 -7.89 -9.45 29.88
N GLU A 59 -8.73 -10.01 30.74
CA GLU A 59 -9.01 -9.51 32.08
C GLU A 59 -7.76 -9.50 32.95
N ALA A 60 -6.87 -10.48 32.79
CA ALA A 60 -5.59 -10.54 33.50
C ALA A 60 -4.64 -9.42 33.03
N LEU A 61 -4.63 -9.10 31.73
CA LEU A 61 -3.88 -7.97 31.18
C LEU A 61 -4.41 -6.65 31.73
N VAL A 62 -5.74 -6.48 31.73
CA VAL A 62 -6.41 -5.28 32.25
C VAL A 62 -6.09 -5.06 33.73
N CYS A 63 -6.23 -6.10 34.55
CA CYS A 63 -5.89 -6.05 35.98
C CYS A 63 -4.44 -5.60 36.17
N ARG A 64 -3.50 -6.23 35.45
CA ARG A 64 -2.08 -5.90 35.53
C ARG A 64 -1.77 -4.46 35.11
N PHE A 65 -2.36 -3.99 34.02
CA PHE A 65 -2.17 -2.63 33.51
C PHE A 65 -2.69 -1.57 34.49
N ASN A 66 -3.83 -1.82 35.13
CA ASN A 66 -4.38 -0.92 36.15
C ASN A 66 -3.53 -0.87 37.41
N ILE A 67 -2.95 -2.00 37.84
CA ILE A 67 -1.98 -2.03 38.95
C ILE A 67 -0.78 -1.14 38.63
N TRP A 68 -0.21 -1.24 37.43
CA TRP A 68 0.94 -0.40 37.04
C TRP A 68 0.58 1.09 36.94
N LEU A 69 -0.61 1.40 36.43
CA LEU A 69 -1.10 2.77 36.33
C LEU A 69 -1.29 3.40 37.72
N LEU A 70 -1.88 2.64 38.65
CA LEU A 70 -2.09 3.06 40.03
C LEU A 70 -0.77 3.21 40.80
N ALA A 71 0.13 2.23 40.67
CA ALA A 71 1.42 2.26 41.33
C ALA A 71 2.32 3.39 40.83
N GLY A 72 2.13 3.83 39.57
CA GLY A 72 2.98 4.84 38.95
C GLY A 72 4.43 4.38 38.81
N ILE A 73 4.68 3.07 38.68
CA ILE A 73 6.02 2.48 38.57
C ILE A 73 6.01 1.46 37.43
N ALA A 74 6.99 1.60 36.53
CA ALA A 74 7.22 0.66 35.45
C ALA A 74 7.91 -0.61 35.97
N PRO A 75 7.46 -1.80 35.51
CA PRO A 75 8.20 -3.04 35.72
C PRO A 75 9.66 -2.89 35.28
N GLU A 76 10.58 -3.50 36.02
CA GLU A 76 12.01 -3.46 35.72
C GLU A 76 12.31 -3.95 34.30
N SER A 77 11.64 -5.02 33.87
CA SER A 77 11.78 -5.58 32.52
C SER A 77 11.45 -4.59 31.39
N PHE A 78 10.71 -3.52 31.66
CA PHE A 78 10.36 -2.50 30.67
C PHE A 78 11.48 -1.46 30.47
N ARG A 79 12.45 -1.41 31.38
CA ARG A 79 13.62 -0.53 31.31
C ARG A 79 14.72 -1.07 30.39
N HIS A 80 14.63 -2.36 30.06
CA HIS A 80 15.59 -3.06 29.21
C HIS A 80 15.06 -3.22 27.77
N GLY A 81 15.96 -3.05 26.80
CA GLY A 81 15.64 -3.20 25.38
C GLY A 81 16.73 -3.90 24.58
N VAL A 82 16.39 -4.27 23.35
CA VAL A 82 17.37 -4.68 22.33
C VAL A 82 17.33 -3.70 21.17
N THR A 83 18.45 -3.07 20.84
CA THR A 83 18.57 -2.15 19.72
C THR A 83 19.12 -2.84 18.48
N VAL A 84 18.42 -2.72 17.36
CA VAL A 84 18.89 -3.14 16.03
C VAL A 84 19.26 -1.91 15.21
N LEU A 85 20.34 -1.99 14.43
CA LEU A 85 20.79 -0.92 13.55
C LEU A 85 20.24 -1.11 12.15
N ILE A 86 19.40 -0.18 11.67
CA ILE A 86 18.86 -0.20 10.31
C ILE A 86 19.70 0.74 9.41
N PRO A 87 20.28 0.25 8.30
CA PRO A 87 21.02 1.10 7.36
C PRO A 87 20.15 2.23 6.80
N LYS A 88 20.66 3.47 6.78
CA LYS A 88 20.03 4.62 6.10
C LYS A 88 20.43 4.71 4.64
N VAL A 89 21.63 4.22 4.30
CA VAL A 89 22.20 4.22 2.97
C VAL A 89 22.74 2.83 2.63
N GLU A 90 22.89 2.54 1.34
CA GLU A 90 23.57 1.33 0.89
C GLU A 90 25.02 1.31 1.41
N ASN A 91 25.53 0.11 1.70
CA ASN A 91 26.89 -0.10 2.21
C ASN A 91 27.23 0.80 3.43
N SER A 92 26.31 0.90 4.39
CA SER A 92 26.53 1.64 5.63
C SER A 92 27.66 1.00 6.45
N VAL A 93 28.65 1.80 6.86
CA VAL A 93 29.81 1.38 7.67
C VAL A 93 29.85 2.16 8.99
N GLU A 94 29.63 3.48 8.95
CA GLU A 94 29.73 4.33 10.14
C GLU A 94 28.43 4.35 10.97
N PRO A 95 28.49 4.46 12.31
CA PRO A 95 27.30 4.53 13.17
C PRO A 95 26.28 5.62 12.77
N LYS A 96 26.73 6.77 12.26
CA LYS A 96 25.85 7.87 11.81
C LYS A 96 24.94 7.46 10.64
N GLN A 97 25.38 6.48 9.84
CA GLN A 97 24.67 5.94 8.69
C GLN A 97 23.60 4.91 9.09
N PHE A 98 23.51 4.53 10.37
CA PHE A 98 22.47 3.66 10.87
C PHE A 98 21.39 4.43 11.64
N ARG A 99 20.18 3.88 11.66
CA ARG A 99 19.08 4.28 12.54
C ARG A 99 18.92 3.20 13.62
N PRO A 100 19.16 3.52 14.91
CA PRO A 100 18.93 2.57 15.99
C PRO A 100 17.43 2.42 16.25
N ILE A 101 16.93 1.18 16.28
CA ILE A 101 15.55 0.87 16.69
C ILE A 101 15.59 -0.04 17.89
N THR A 102 15.10 0.48 19.02
CA THR A 102 14.99 -0.22 20.30
C THR A 102 13.69 -0.99 20.40
N MET A 103 13.82 -2.27 20.70
CA MET A 103 12.73 -3.23 20.84
C MET A 103 12.55 -3.55 22.32
N GLY A 104 11.45 -3.06 22.90
CA GLY A 104 11.02 -3.44 24.25
C GLY A 104 10.14 -4.69 24.26
N PRO A 105 9.85 -5.26 25.46
CA PRO A 105 8.90 -6.36 25.62
C PRO A 105 7.56 -6.09 24.92
N ILE A 106 6.95 -7.13 24.35
CA ILE A 106 5.67 -6.95 23.63
C ILE A 106 4.54 -6.44 24.55
N LEU A 107 4.57 -6.84 25.83
CA LEU A 107 3.63 -6.38 26.85
C LEU A 107 3.78 -4.88 27.14
N CYS A 108 5.03 -4.40 27.22
CA CYS A 108 5.36 -2.98 27.33
C CYS A 108 4.82 -2.19 26.14
N ARG A 109 5.02 -2.68 24.91
CA ARG A 109 4.52 -2.03 23.69
C ARG A 109 2.99 -1.93 23.67
N LEU A 110 2.28 -2.96 24.13
CA LEU A 110 0.81 -2.91 24.23
C LEU A 110 0.37 -1.85 25.24
N TYR A 111 0.94 -1.85 26.44
CA TYR A 111 0.63 -0.88 27.49
C TYR A 111 0.96 0.56 27.07
N HIS A 112 2.14 0.78 26.50
CA HIS A 112 2.56 2.09 26.00
C HIS A 112 1.71 2.59 24.84
N LYS A 113 1.16 1.71 23.99
CA LYS A 113 0.24 2.11 22.93
C LYS A 113 -1.08 2.65 23.49
N ILE A 114 -1.55 2.08 24.60
CA ILE A 114 -2.73 2.56 25.34
C ILE A 114 -2.44 3.94 25.95
N LEU A 115 -1.34 4.06 26.70
CA LEU A 115 -0.94 5.32 27.33
C LEU A 115 -0.69 6.43 26.30
N ALA A 116 -0.06 6.12 25.17
CA ALA A 116 0.18 7.09 24.11
C ALA A 116 -1.12 7.69 23.57
N GLU A 117 -2.14 6.87 23.31
CA GLU A 117 -3.44 7.38 22.83
C GLU A 117 -4.16 8.22 23.88
N ARG A 118 -4.08 7.83 25.16
CA ARG A 118 -4.65 8.62 26.27
C ARG A 118 -3.97 9.97 26.41
N ILE A 119 -2.63 10.00 26.39
CA ILE A 119 -1.86 11.26 26.44
C ILE A 119 -2.17 12.10 25.21
N GLU A 120 -2.18 11.52 24.00
CA GLU A 120 -2.51 12.25 22.77
C GLU A 120 -3.92 12.87 22.80
N SER A 121 -4.88 12.18 23.42
CA SER A 121 -6.26 12.66 23.51
C SER A 121 -6.46 13.72 24.61
N GLY A 122 -5.76 13.59 25.74
CA GLY A 122 -5.89 14.52 26.87
C GLY A 122 -4.96 15.73 26.78
N TYR A 123 -3.84 15.63 26.07
CA TYR A 123 -2.85 16.71 25.92
C TYR A 123 -3.09 17.52 24.65
N THR A 124 -3.47 18.79 24.83
CA THR A 124 -3.57 19.75 23.72
C THR A 124 -2.17 20.23 23.31
N ILE A 125 -1.45 19.40 22.54
CA ILE A 125 -0.23 19.83 21.83
C ILE A 125 -0.60 20.99 20.91
N SER A 126 0.28 21.99 20.77
CA SER A 126 0.08 23.07 19.81
C SER A 126 -0.27 22.53 18.43
N GLU A 127 -1.28 23.12 17.78
CA GLU A 127 -1.68 22.80 16.40
C GLU A 127 -0.52 22.93 15.39
N ARG A 128 0.57 23.62 15.78
CA ARG A 128 1.82 23.71 15.00
C ARG A 128 2.52 22.36 14.84
N GLN A 129 2.44 21.47 15.82
CA GLN A 129 3.06 20.14 15.78
C GLN A 129 2.05 19.12 15.25
N LYS A 130 2.35 18.58 14.07
CA LYS A 130 1.43 17.69 13.33
C LYS A 130 1.92 16.25 13.16
N ALA A 131 3.13 15.91 13.63
CA ALA A 131 3.59 14.52 13.60
C ALA A 131 2.96 13.68 14.69
N PHE A 132 2.75 12.40 14.41
CA PHE A 132 2.23 11.41 15.38
C PHE A 132 0.91 11.83 16.05
N ARG A 133 0.13 12.69 15.39
CA ARG A 133 -1.22 13.09 15.80
C ARG A 133 -2.27 12.50 14.87
N ARG A 134 -3.50 12.35 15.36
CA ARG A 134 -4.68 12.06 14.55
C ARG A 134 -4.86 13.15 13.48
N GLY A 135 -4.79 12.74 12.21
CA GLY A 135 -4.95 13.65 11.06
C GLY A 135 -3.93 13.38 9.96
N ASP A 136 -4.02 14.14 8.87
CA ASP A 136 -3.07 14.10 7.74
C ASP A 136 -2.09 15.28 7.84
N GLY A 137 -1.40 15.37 8.98
CA GLY A 137 -0.50 16.48 9.32
C GLY A 137 0.60 16.75 8.29
N LEU A 138 1.01 15.69 7.59
CA LEU A 138 1.97 15.77 6.50
C LEU A 138 1.38 16.54 5.31
N SER A 139 0.15 16.19 4.90
CA SER A 139 -0.58 16.92 3.86
C SER A 139 -0.77 18.38 4.26
N ASP A 140 -1.20 18.64 5.49
CA ASP A 140 -1.42 19.99 6.01
C ASP A 140 -0.16 20.85 5.91
N ASN A 141 0.94 20.46 6.55
CA ASN A 141 2.18 21.23 6.55
C ASN A 141 2.70 21.47 5.13
N THR A 142 2.59 20.46 4.27
CA THR A 142 3.02 20.57 2.87
C THR A 142 2.17 21.56 2.07
N HIS A 143 0.85 21.55 2.24
CA HIS A 143 -0.06 22.47 1.57
C HIS A 143 0.02 23.89 2.15
N ILE A 144 0.10 24.04 3.48
CA ILE A 144 0.30 25.33 4.16
C ILE A 144 1.54 26.01 3.60
N LEU A 145 2.70 25.37 3.73
CA LEU A 145 3.98 25.97 3.35
C LEU A 145 4.00 26.41 1.88
N ARG A 146 3.51 25.55 0.98
CA ARG A 146 3.50 25.85 -0.47
C ARG A 146 2.52 26.96 -0.84
N ASN A 147 1.32 26.96 -0.26
CA ASN A 147 0.33 27.99 -0.56
C ASN A 147 0.73 29.33 0.03
N VAL A 148 1.32 29.35 1.23
CA VAL A 148 1.83 30.57 1.86
C VAL A 148 2.96 31.17 1.02
N ILE A 149 4.02 30.39 0.69
CA ILE A 149 5.12 30.88 -0.16
C ILE A 149 4.58 31.42 -1.50
N SER A 150 3.74 30.64 -2.18
CA SER A 150 3.19 31.04 -3.49
C SER A 150 2.28 32.27 -3.41
N ASN A 151 1.50 32.42 -2.34
CA ASN A 151 0.64 33.59 -2.14
C ASN A 151 1.47 34.85 -1.89
N ARG A 152 2.53 34.75 -1.06
CA ARG A 152 3.46 35.85 -0.79
C ARG A 152 4.19 36.31 -2.05
N GLN A 153 4.65 35.37 -2.88
CA GLN A 153 5.24 35.66 -4.20
C GLN A 153 4.26 36.36 -5.13
N THR A 154 3.02 35.86 -5.21
CA THR A 154 1.98 36.45 -6.09
C THR A 154 1.61 37.87 -5.66
N ARG A 155 1.66 38.15 -4.36
CA ARG A 155 1.39 39.49 -3.79
C ARG A 155 2.66 40.36 -3.68
N CYS A 156 3.80 39.86 -4.15
CA CYS A 156 5.11 40.51 -4.02
C CYS A 156 5.35 41.02 -2.59
N GLN A 157 5.32 40.09 -1.63
CA GLN A 157 5.55 40.36 -0.21
C GLN A 157 6.81 39.65 0.28
N ALA A 158 7.70 40.41 0.93
CA ALA A 158 8.96 39.91 1.44
C ALA A 158 8.73 38.79 2.47
N THR A 159 9.49 37.71 2.41
CA THR A 159 9.29 36.54 3.26
C THR A 159 10.62 35.83 3.48
N ALA A 160 10.89 35.44 4.73
CA ALA A 160 12.04 34.62 5.08
C ALA A 160 11.54 33.30 5.69
N VAL A 161 12.10 32.18 5.24
CA VAL A 161 11.75 30.83 5.70
C VAL A 161 13.03 30.11 6.10
N ALA A 162 13.03 29.38 7.22
CA ALA A 162 14.11 28.49 7.62
C ALA A 162 13.58 27.07 7.78
N PHE A 163 14.22 26.12 7.10
CA PHE A 163 14.09 24.68 7.33
C PHE A 163 15.18 24.25 8.29
N LEU A 164 14.80 23.68 9.42
CA LEU A 164 15.72 23.32 10.49
C LEU A 164 15.75 21.80 10.67
N ASP A 165 16.97 21.25 10.70
CA ASP A 165 17.23 19.84 10.98
C ASP A 165 17.76 19.71 12.41
N VAL A 166 17.12 18.90 13.25
CA VAL A 166 17.58 18.65 14.63
C VAL A 166 18.52 17.45 14.64
N SER A 167 19.75 17.65 15.10
CA SER A 167 20.79 16.62 15.12
C SER A 167 20.44 15.48 16.07
N LYS A 168 20.28 14.25 15.53
CA LYS A 168 20.04 13.02 16.29
C LYS A 168 18.92 13.20 17.32
N ALA A 169 17.81 13.80 16.91
CA ALA A 169 16.83 14.37 17.83
C ALA A 169 16.33 13.38 18.90
N PHE A 170 15.93 12.17 18.48
CA PHE A 170 15.42 11.15 19.38
C PHE A 170 16.50 10.58 20.30
N ASP A 171 17.77 10.59 19.90
CA ASP A 171 18.89 10.02 20.68
C ASP A 171 19.51 11.05 21.65
N SER A 172 19.16 12.34 21.53
CA SER A 172 19.86 13.43 22.22
C SER A 172 19.04 14.06 23.35
N VAL A 173 17.70 13.97 23.31
CA VAL A 173 16.82 14.64 24.28
C VAL A 173 17.09 14.21 25.72
N SER A 174 17.16 15.17 26.66
CA SER A 174 17.36 14.86 28.07
C SER A 174 16.14 14.17 28.69
N HIS A 175 16.38 13.18 29.55
CA HIS A 175 15.32 12.54 30.34
C HIS A 175 14.62 13.54 31.28
N ASP A 176 15.36 14.49 31.84
CA ASP A 176 14.76 15.53 32.70
C ASP A 176 13.79 16.40 31.90
N SER A 177 14.15 16.75 30.66
CA SER A 177 13.27 17.50 29.76
C SER A 177 12.02 16.72 29.35
N ILE A 178 12.11 15.40 29.21
CA ILE A 178 10.94 14.54 28.99
C ILE A 178 9.97 14.66 30.17
N LEU A 179 10.47 14.59 31.40
CA LEU A 179 9.65 14.69 32.61
C LEU A 179 9.06 16.09 32.80
N LEU A 180 9.86 17.12 32.52
CA LEU A 180 9.42 18.51 32.54
C LEU A 180 8.31 18.75 31.50
N ALA A 181 8.50 18.27 30.27
CA ALA A 181 7.52 18.40 29.20
C ALA A 181 6.24 17.63 29.52
N ALA A 182 6.34 16.40 30.05
CA ALA A 182 5.20 15.62 30.50
C ALA A 182 4.38 16.37 31.57
N THR A 183 5.06 16.95 32.57
CA THR A 183 4.41 17.74 33.61
C THR A 183 3.77 19.01 33.02
N SER A 184 4.49 19.72 32.14
CA SER A 184 4.01 20.93 31.44
C SER A 184 2.88 20.66 30.44
N ALA A 185 2.67 19.39 30.09
CA ALA A 185 1.59 18.90 29.25
C ALA A 185 0.32 18.54 30.05
N GLY A 186 0.35 18.71 31.37
CA GLY A 186 -0.78 18.34 32.24
C GLY A 186 -0.92 16.83 32.45
N ILE A 187 0.14 16.04 32.17
CA ILE A 187 0.13 14.60 32.46
C ILE A 187 0.08 14.41 33.99
N PRO A 188 -0.89 13.64 34.53
CA PRO A 188 -1.04 13.47 35.98
C PRO A 188 0.18 12.84 36.65
N ARG A 189 0.39 13.19 37.92
CA ARG A 189 1.53 12.73 38.73
C ARG A 189 1.79 11.22 38.71
N PRO A 190 0.79 10.31 38.81
CA PRO A 190 1.04 8.87 38.75
C PRO A 190 1.70 8.44 37.43
N LEU A 191 1.23 9.00 36.31
CA LEU A 191 1.76 8.69 34.98
C LEU A 191 3.14 9.33 34.75
N VAL A 192 3.38 10.53 35.29
CA VAL A 192 4.73 11.13 35.33
C VAL A 192 5.69 10.28 36.17
N GLY A 193 5.23 9.73 37.30
CA GLY A 193 5.98 8.78 38.12
C GLY A 193 6.34 7.52 37.33
N TYR A 194 5.38 6.98 36.58
CA TYR A 194 5.62 5.82 35.71
C TYR A 194 6.70 6.14 34.67
N ILE A 195 6.57 7.26 33.96
CA ILE A 195 7.58 7.71 32.98
C ILE A 195 8.94 7.91 33.65
N ARG A 196 9.00 8.50 34.84
CA ARG A 196 10.26 8.68 35.59
C ARG A 196 10.93 7.35 35.88
N SER A 197 10.20 6.40 36.45
CA SER A 197 10.73 5.07 36.79
C SER A 197 11.21 4.30 35.55
N LEU A 198 10.56 4.55 34.41
CA LEU A 198 10.86 3.92 33.13
C LEU A 198 12.18 4.42 32.50
N TYR A 199 12.54 5.69 32.77
CA TYR A 199 13.80 6.31 32.37
C TYR A 199 14.86 6.31 33.49
N GLN A 200 14.62 5.58 34.58
CA GLN A 200 15.56 5.42 35.68
C GLN A 200 16.53 4.28 35.38
N ARG A 201 17.79 4.62 35.05
CA ARG A 201 18.86 3.69 34.68
C ARG A 201 18.45 2.66 33.59
N PRO A 202 17.87 3.10 32.45
CA PRO A 202 17.48 2.18 31.40
C PRO A 202 18.72 1.65 30.68
N THR A 203 18.64 0.42 30.17
CA THR A 203 19.74 -0.22 29.47
C THR A 203 19.29 -0.87 28.17
N THR A 204 20.22 -1.04 27.24
CA THR A 204 19.97 -1.72 25.96
C THR A 204 21.15 -2.60 25.56
N ARG A 205 20.88 -3.65 24.80
CA ARG A 205 21.91 -4.45 24.11
C ARG A 205 21.78 -4.27 22.60
N LEU A 206 22.90 -4.11 21.91
CA LEU A 206 22.90 -4.06 20.45
C LEU A 206 22.78 -5.48 19.90
N ARG A 207 21.91 -5.67 18.90
CA ARG A 207 21.86 -6.91 18.13
C ARG A 207 22.55 -6.71 16.78
N VAL A 208 23.66 -7.42 16.59
CA VAL A 208 24.48 -7.36 15.36
C VAL A 208 24.72 -8.79 14.90
N ASN A 209 24.41 -9.10 13.64
CA ASN A 209 24.57 -10.43 13.05
C ASN A 209 23.95 -11.61 13.85
N GLY A 210 22.91 -11.33 14.63
CA GLY A 210 22.22 -12.32 15.47
C GLY A 210 22.71 -12.38 16.91
N GLU A 211 23.88 -11.81 17.21
CA GLU A 211 24.48 -11.78 18.55
C GLU A 211 24.10 -10.51 19.32
N LEU A 212 24.15 -10.60 20.65
CA LEU A 212 23.88 -9.48 21.55
C LEU A 212 25.19 -8.95 22.13
N SER A 213 25.34 -7.62 22.15
CA SER A 213 26.45 -6.96 22.84
C SER A 213 26.30 -7.06 24.36
N GLN A 214 27.34 -6.58 25.05
CA GLN A 214 27.24 -6.18 26.45
C GLN A 214 26.15 -5.11 26.65
N GLU A 215 25.73 -4.95 27.90
CA GLU A 215 24.71 -4.00 28.29
C GLU A 215 25.22 -2.56 28.24
N ILE A 216 24.42 -1.68 27.64
CA ILE A 216 24.74 -0.28 27.45
C ILE A 216 23.75 0.57 28.22
N SER A 217 24.25 1.39 29.13
CA SER A 217 23.44 2.37 29.86
C SER A 217 22.96 3.48 28.93
N VAL A 218 21.66 3.75 28.95
CA VAL A 218 21.03 4.80 28.13
C VAL A 218 20.79 6.01 29.01
N ASN A 219 21.66 7.02 28.89
CA ASN A 219 21.62 8.21 29.75
C ASN A 219 20.73 9.35 29.19
N ARG A 220 20.40 9.29 27.89
CA ARG A 220 19.57 10.29 27.20
C ARG A 220 18.84 9.65 26.02
N GLY A 221 17.89 10.40 25.48
CA GLY A 221 17.10 10.03 24.31
C GLY A 221 15.78 9.37 24.68
N VAL A 222 14.87 9.30 23.70
CA VAL A 222 13.68 8.46 23.75
C VAL A 222 13.97 7.10 23.12
N ARG A 223 13.22 6.07 23.51
CA ARG A 223 13.37 4.72 22.92
C ARG A 223 12.76 4.69 21.52
N GLN A 224 13.59 4.73 20.48
CA GLN A 224 13.13 4.67 19.09
C GLN A 224 12.44 3.33 18.81
N GLY A 225 11.13 3.33 18.56
CA GLY A 225 10.35 2.10 18.34
C GLY A 225 9.36 1.78 19.47
N ASP A 226 9.45 2.48 20.60
CA ASP A 226 8.45 2.45 21.66
C ASP A 226 7.23 3.34 21.28
N PRO A 227 5.98 2.84 21.34
CA PRO A 227 4.78 3.65 21.06
C PRO A 227 4.62 4.92 21.90
N LEU A 228 5.17 4.97 23.12
CA LEU A 228 5.04 6.14 24.00
C LEU A 228 6.01 7.28 23.64
N SER A 229 7.19 6.92 23.12
CA SER A 229 8.28 7.85 22.82
C SER A 229 7.91 9.02 21.91
N PRO A 230 7.15 8.84 20.79
CA PRO A 230 6.82 9.94 19.89
C PRO A 230 5.98 11.05 20.55
N VAL A 231 5.03 10.68 21.41
CA VAL A 231 4.16 11.65 22.10
C VAL A 231 4.97 12.45 23.13
N LEU A 232 5.85 11.77 23.88
CA LEU A 232 6.76 12.44 24.82
C LEU A 232 7.73 13.37 24.11
N PHE A 233 8.30 12.93 22.98
CA PHE A 233 9.19 13.76 22.17
C PHE A 233 8.47 15.00 21.62
N ASN A 234 7.24 14.84 21.10
CA ASN A 234 6.43 15.96 20.65
C ASN A 234 6.15 16.97 21.78
N ALA A 235 5.93 16.51 23.02
CA ALA A 235 5.76 17.41 24.17
C ALA A 235 7.01 18.25 24.45
N VAL A 236 8.21 17.67 24.29
CA VAL A 236 9.48 18.41 24.43
C VAL A 236 9.63 19.47 23.35
N ILE A 237 9.33 19.12 22.09
CA ILE A 237 9.36 20.07 20.99
C ILE A 237 8.34 21.19 21.22
N ASP A 238 7.11 20.86 21.63
CA ASP A 238 6.09 21.85 21.97
C ASP A 238 6.57 22.83 23.05
N LEU A 239 7.17 22.32 24.13
CA LEU A 239 7.76 23.15 25.19
C LEU A 239 8.82 24.12 24.65
N ALA A 240 9.65 23.69 23.70
CA ALA A 240 10.63 24.57 23.05
C ALA A 240 9.93 25.65 22.20
N LEU A 241 8.93 25.26 21.41
CA LEU A 241 8.20 26.15 20.50
C LEU A 241 7.32 27.20 21.22
N ARG A 242 6.99 27.01 22.50
CA ARG A 242 6.29 28.03 23.33
C ARG A 242 7.06 29.34 23.48
N HIS A 243 8.38 29.31 23.28
CA HIS A 243 9.23 30.51 23.36
C HIS A 243 9.14 31.40 22.11
N LEU A 244 8.52 30.91 21.04
CA LEU A 244 8.31 31.70 19.83
C LEU A 244 7.38 32.88 20.10
N ASP A 245 7.74 34.03 19.55
CA ASP A 245 6.89 35.22 19.59
C ASP A 245 5.69 35.03 18.66
N PRO A 246 4.44 35.06 19.14
CA PRO A 246 3.26 34.88 18.29
C PRO A 246 3.07 36.04 17.29
N SER A 247 3.66 37.21 17.52
CA SER A 247 3.57 38.37 16.60
C SER A 247 4.51 38.26 15.40
N ILE A 248 5.57 37.45 15.51
CA ILE A 248 6.58 37.28 14.47
C ILE A 248 6.25 36.04 13.63
N GLY A 249 5.67 36.28 12.47
CA GLY A 249 5.36 35.24 11.48
C GLY A 249 4.88 35.82 10.16
N VAL A 250 4.31 34.98 9.32
CA VAL A 250 3.67 35.37 8.06
C VAL A 250 2.15 35.43 8.26
N PRO A 251 1.49 36.57 8.00
CA PRO A 251 0.03 36.67 8.03
C PRO A 251 -0.61 35.78 6.98
N VAL A 252 -1.61 35.02 7.41
CA VAL A 252 -2.46 34.15 6.57
C VAL A 252 -3.90 34.32 7.03
N GLY A 253 -4.71 35.03 6.25
CA GLY A 253 -6.03 35.47 6.73
C GLY A 253 -5.88 36.33 7.99
N ASN A 254 -6.59 35.96 9.06
CA ASN A 254 -6.52 36.60 10.37
C ASN A 254 -5.45 35.98 11.30
N GLU A 255 -4.76 34.92 10.85
CA GLU A 255 -3.78 34.19 11.64
C GLU A 255 -2.33 34.61 11.31
N VAL A 256 -1.41 34.35 12.23
CA VAL A 256 0.03 34.53 12.03
C VAL A 256 0.74 33.18 12.06
N LEU A 257 1.24 32.74 10.91
CA LEU A 257 2.01 31.51 10.79
C LEU A 257 3.50 31.78 11.09
N SER A 258 3.95 31.40 12.27
CA SER A 258 5.36 31.53 12.70
C SER A 258 6.15 30.24 12.54
N CYS A 259 5.53 29.07 12.71
CA CYS A 259 6.19 27.77 12.69
C CYS A 259 5.28 26.64 12.22
N LEU A 260 5.87 25.69 11.49
CA LEU A 260 5.31 24.35 11.24
C LEU A 260 6.26 23.32 11.83
N ALA A 261 5.73 22.35 12.57
CA ALA A 261 6.51 21.27 13.15
C ALA A 261 5.94 19.91 12.74
N PHE A 262 6.84 18.99 12.42
CA PHE A 262 6.53 17.58 12.19
C PHE A 262 7.63 16.74 12.85
N ALA A 263 7.42 16.40 14.12
CA ALA A 263 8.41 15.82 15.00
C ALA A 263 9.64 16.74 15.09
N ASP A 264 10.80 16.27 14.63
CA ASP A 264 12.06 16.99 14.56
C ASP A 264 12.21 17.90 13.32
N ASP A 265 11.39 17.72 12.28
CA ASP A 265 11.37 18.60 11.10
C ASP A 265 10.66 19.91 11.44
N LEU A 266 11.41 21.01 11.60
CA LEU A 266 10.87 22.34 11.91
C LEU A 266 11.01 23.30 10.73
N VAL A 267 9.98 24.12 10.51
CA VAL A 267 10.02 25.23 9.56
C VAL A 267 9.61 26.51 10.27
N LEU A 268 10.46 27.53 10.25
CA LEU A 268 10.17 28.87 10.76
C LEU A 268 9.87 29.81 9.61
N LEU A 269 8.92 30.73 9.81
CA LEU A 269 8.52 31.72 8.82
C LEU A 269 8.46 33.11 9.46
N ALA A 270 8.93 34.12 8.73
CA ALA A 270 8.80 35.53 9.14
C ALA A 270 8.66 36.44 7.91
N LYS A 271 8.18 37.67 8.14
CA LYS A 271 8.15 38.71 7.10
C LYS A 271 9.55 39.20 6.71
N THR A 272 10.49 39.18 7.66
CA THR A 272 11.83 39.77 7.49
C THR A 272 12.93 38.81 7.98
N PRO A 273 14.15 38.91 7.41
CA PRO A 273 15.33 38.19 7.90
C PRO A 273 15.60 38.37 9.39
N ARG A 274 15.49 39.61 9.91
CA ARG A 274 15.68 39.92 11.34
C ARG A 274 14.64 39.24 12.23
N GLY A 275 13.38 39.23 11.81
CA GLY A 275 12.32 38.51 12.52
C GLY A 275 12.59 37.00 12.56
N LEU A 276 13.06 36.43 11.45
CA LEU A 276 13.42 35.02 11.38
C LEU A 276 14.60 34.69 12.30
N GLN A 277 15.65 35.52 12.32
CA GLN A 277 16.80 35.37 13.21
C GLN A 277 16.37 35.38 14.69
N SER A 278 15.48 36.31 15.08
CA SER A 278 14.95 36.38 16.45
C SER A 278 14.23 35.08 16.85
N GLN A 279 13.36 34.57 15.99
CA GLN A 279 12.64 33.30 16.23
C GLN A 279 13.59 32.10 16.26
N TYR A 280 14.55 32.05 15.34
CA TYR A 280 15.58 31.01 15.28
C TYR A 280 16.39 30.96 16.58
N SER A 281 16.92 32.09 17.05
CA SER A 281 17.74 32.15 18.26
C SER A 281 16.96 31.73 19.51
N LYS A 282 15.66 32.04 19.58
CA LYS A 282 14.78 31.58 20.67
C LYS A 282 14.60 30.06 20.65
N VAL A 283 14.32 29.49 19.48
CA VAL A 283 14.14 28.03 19.32
C VAL A 283 15.45 27.29 19.57
N GLU A 284 16.57 27.75 19.01
CA GLU A 284 17.88 27.14 19.22
C GLU A 284 18.26 27.11 20.70
N LYS A 285 18.06 28.21 21.43
CA LYS A 285 18.27 28.27 22.88
C LYS A 285 17.36 27.28 23.62
N ALA A 286 16.07 27.25 23.31
CA ALA A 286 15.10 26.40 23.99
C ALA A 286 15.33 24.89 23.73
N LEU A 287 15.72 24.53 22.50
CA LEU A 287 16.14 23.18 22.15
C LEU A 287 17.43 22.79 22.88
N GLY A 288 18.40 23.70 22.95
CA GLY A 288 19.65 23.48 23.68
C GLY A 288 19.45 23.13 25.16
N LEU A 289 18.50 23.80 25.83
CA LEU A 289 18.11 23.46 27.22
C LEU A 289 17.55 22.03 27.36
N SER A 290 17.09 21.44 26.26
CA SER A 290 16.50 20.10 26.23
C SER A 290 17.48 19.01 25.76
N GLY A 291 18.76 19.35 25.57
CA GLY A 291 19.76 18.44 24.99
C GLY A 291 19.72 18.33 23.47
N LEU A 292 18.92 19.18 22.79
CA LEU A 292 18.76 19.15 21.34
C LEU A 292 19.60 20.25 20.68
N ALA A 293 20.19 19.94 19.53
CA ALA A 293 21.00 20.88 18.76
C ALA A 293 20.52 20.94 17.31
N LEU A 294 20.54 22.14 16.72
CA LEU A 294 20.25 22.34 15.31
C LEU A 294 21.48 22.03 14.47
N ASN A 295 21.27 21.43 13.29
CA ASN A 295 22.31 21.13 12.33
C ASN A 295 22.36 22.22 11.26
N ALA A 296 23.31 23.16 11.35
CA ALA A 296 23.42 24.26 10.38
C ALA A 296 23.62 23.76 8.94
N GLN A 297 24.45 22.73 8.73
CA GLN A 297 24.80 22.19 7.41
C GLN A 297 23.62 21.49 6.71
N LYS A 298 22.70 20.90 7.48
CA LYS A 298 21.48 20.27 6.96
C LYS A 298 20.26 21.17 7.00
N SER A 299 20.38 22.33 7.64
CA SER A 299 19.37 23.37 7.62
C SER A 299 19.54 24.23 6.37
N ALA A 300 18.48 24.91 5.96
CA ALA A 300 18.52 25.81 4.81
C ALA A 300 17.50 26.94 4.97
N THR A 301 17.70 28.03 4.26
CA THR A 301 16.78 29.17 4.26
C THR A 301 16.29 29.51 2.86
N ILE A 302 15.14 30.19 2.79
CA ILE A 302 14.66 30.86 1.58
C ILE A 302 14.42 32.31 1.95
N ARG A 303 14.99 33.23 1.16
CA ARG A 303 14.76 34.66 1.29
C ARG A 303 14.10 35.20 0.02
N ILE A 304 12.88 35.70 0.18
CA ILE A 304 12.13 36.38 -0.86
C ILE A 304 12.19 37.88 -0.56
N ASP A 305 12.88 38.63 -1.41
CA ASP A 305 12.94 40.08 -1.38
C ASP A 305 11.96 40.66 -2.40
N VAL A 306 11.53 41.92 -2.19
CA VAL A 306 10.59 42.61 -3.06
C VAL A 306 11.28 43.83 -3.67
N LEU A 307 11.26 43.90 -4.99
CA LEU A 307 11.75 45.03 -5.76
C LEU A 307 10.60 46.03 -5.91
N GLY A 308 10.51 46.97 -4.96
CA GLY A 308 9.35 47.83 -4.77
C GLY A 308 8.92 48.63 -6.01
N LYS A 309 9.86 49.06 -6.84
CA LYS A 309 9.57 49.85 -8.06
C LYS A 309 8.97 49.02 -9.20
N SER A 310 9.35 47.75 -9.33
CA SER A 310 8.93 46.89 -10.45
C SER A 310 7.77 45.96 -10.10
N LYS A 311 7.27 45.97 -8.85
CA LYS A 311 6.30 44.99 -8.33
C LYS A 311 6.72 43.55 -8.63
N GLN A 312 8.02 43.28 -8.56
CA GLN A 312 8.60 41.96 -8.73
C GLN A 312 9.18 41.47 -7.42
N TRP A 313 9.34 40.15 -7.30
CA TRP A 313 10.06 39.52 -6.20
C TRP A 313 11.32 38.84 -6.74
N SER A 314 12.34 38.72 -5.91
CA SER A 314 13.56 37.97 -6.20
C SER A 314 13.83 36.96 -5.08
N CYS A 315 14.48 35.85 -5.42
CA CYS A 315 15.01 34.92 -4.43
C CYS A 315 16.47 35.30 -4.17
N ASN A 316 16.79 35.72 -2.95
CA ASN A 316 18.12 36.14 -2.58
C ASN A 316 18.90 34.92 -2.03
N PRO A 317 19.96 34.45 -2.72
CA PRO A 317 20.74 33.29 -2.31
C PRO A 317 21.85 33.64 -1.30
N THR A 318 21.88 34.85 -0.75
CA THR A 318 22.88 35.24 0.26
C THR A 318 22.46 34.75 1.64
N ASP A 319 23.35 33.98 2.26
CA ASP A 319 23.22 33.50 3.64
C ASP A 319 23.02 34.68 4.60
N PHE A 320 22.02 34.58 5.47
CA PHE A 320 21.64 35.67 6.37
C PHE A 320 21.27 35.21 7.79
N LEU A 321 21.06 33.90 7.97
CA LEU A 321 20.65 33.32 9.24
C LEU A 321 21.88 32.70 9.89
N VAL A 322 22.17 33.11 11.12
CA VAL A 322 23.38 32.75 11.85
C VAL A 322 23.00 31.92 13.08
N SER A 323 23.68 30.79 13.25
CA SER A 323 23.58 30.00 14.47
C SER A 323 24.25 30.69 15.66
N ARG A 324 23.93 30.29 16.89
CA ARG A 324 24.67 30.78 18.08
C ARG A 324 26.17 30.46 18.04
N GLY A 325 26.57 29.41 17.31
CA GLY A 325 27.97 29.03 17.11
C GLY A 325 28.71 29.85 16.05
N GLY A 326 28.02 30.77 15.35
CA GLY A 326 28.59 31.56 14.25
C GLY A 326 28.45 30.94 12.87
N ASP A 327 27.98 29.68 12.77
CA ASP A 327 27.74 29.03 11.48
C ASP A 327 26.62 29.73 10.70
N LEU A 328 26.88 30.00 9.42
CA LEU A 328 25.87 30.50 8.47
C LEU A 328 25.03 29.35 7.94
N ILE A 329 23.71 29.56 7.88
CA ILE A 329 22.77 28.61 7.30
C ILE A 329 22.53 28.98 5.84
N LYS A 330 22.79 28.02 4.95
CA LYS A 330 22.70 28.20 3.49
C LYS A 330 21.35 28.77 3.05
N ALA A 331 21.38 29.85 2.28
CA ALA A 331 20.24 30.38 1.55
C ALA A 331 20.11 29.71 0.17
N LEU A 332 18.92 29.19 -0.12
CA LEU A 332 18.63 28.51 -1.38
C LEU A 332 18.38 29.52 -2.50
N SER A 333 18.98 29.25 -3.66
CA SER A 333 18.66 29.96 -4.90
C SER A 333 17.29 29.57 -5.48
N ILE A 334 16.86 30.27 -6.53
CA ILE A 334 15.56 30.02 -7.17
C ILE A 334 15.45 28.62 -7.81
N SER A 335 16.57 28.02 -8.23
CA SER A 335 16.64 26.70 -8.85
C SER A 335 16.84 25.57 -7.84
N GLU A 336 17.18 25.89 -6.59
CA GLU A 336 17.39 24.93 -5.52
C GLU A 336 16.11 24.70 -4.70
N GLY A 337 16.09 23.57 -3.98
CA GLY A 337 15.00 23.24 -3.08
C GLY A 337 15.45 22.40 -1.91
N TYR A 338 14.71 22.53 -0.82
CA TYR A 338 14.83 21.73 0.38
C TYR A 338 13.89 20.53 0.32
N ARG A 339 14.35 19.35 0.77
CA ARG A 339 13.49 18.16 0.88
C ARG A 339 12.76 18.19 2.22
N TYR A 340 11.55 18.74 2.22
CA TYR A 340 10.66 18.77 3.39
C TYR A 340 9.57 17.69 3.26
N LEU A 341 9.44 16.81 4.25
CA LEU A 341 8.42 15.74 4.30
C LEU A 341 8.33 14.92 2.99
N GLY A 342 9.49 14.57 2.43
CA GLY A 342 9.64 13.79 1.21
C GLY A 342 9.41 14.53 -0.10
N ASN A 343 9.11 15.83 -0.06
CA ASN A 343 8.85 16.67 -1.22
C ASN A 343 9.87 17.81 -1.34
N LEU A 344 10.21 18.20 -2.56
CA LEU A 344 11.00 19.42 -2.79
C LEU A 344 10.13 20.67 -2.59
N VAL A 345 10.65 21.62 -1.82
CA VAL A 345 10.10 22.95 -1.56
C VAL A 345 11.19 23.98 -1.79
N GLY A 346 10.89 25.01 -2.57
CA GLY A 346 11.82 26.10 -2.88
C GLY A 346 11.05 27.32 -3.37
N ALA A 347 11.76 28.42 -3.62
CA ALA A 347 11.16 29.63 -4.18
C ALA A 347 10.68 29.41 -5.62
N GLY A 348 11.43 28.66 -6.42
CA GLY A 348 11.10 28.43 -7.83
C GLY A 348 10.07 27.32 -8.09
N ARG A 349 9.81 27.11 -9.38
CA ARG A 349 9.08 25.93 -9.87
C ARG A 349 10.03 24.76 -10.04
N LEU A 350 10.24 24.02 -8.95
CA LEU A 350 11.10 22.83 -8.96
C LEU A 350 10.39 21.64 -9.63
N ALA A 351 11.13 20.93 -10.49
CA ALA A 351 10.65 19.71 -11.12
C ALA A 351 10.43 18.61 -10.05
N SER A 352 9.32 17.88 -10.18
CA SER A 352 9.06 16.73 -9.32
C SER A 352 9.94 15.57 -9.76
N THR A 353 10.77 15.07 -8.84
CA THR A 353 11.64 13.90 -9.04
C THR A 353 10.89 12.56 -9.18
N THR A 354 9.56 12.59 -9.21
CA THR A 354 8.70 11.39 -9.19
C THR A 354 8.83 10.60 -10.48
N LEU A 355 8.88 11.29 -11.63
CA LEU A 355 8.99 10.65 -12.94
C LEU A 355 10.34 9.92 -13.07
N GLU A 356 11.42 10.57 -12.64
CA GLU A 356 12.78 10.01 -12.63
C GLU A 356 12.85 8.79 -11.71
N SER A 357 12.16 8.83 -10.56
CA SER A 357 12.08 7.68 -9.65
C SER A 357 11.34 6.49 -10.29
N VAL A 358 10.26 6.74 -11.05
CA VAL A 358 9.58 5.67 -11.82
C VAL A 358 10.50 5.10 -12.88
N LYS A 359 11.17 5.95 -13.67
CA LYS A 359 12.10 5.53 -14.73
C LYS A 359 13.20 4.64 -14.16
N LYS A 360 13.90 5.12 -13.12
CA LYS A 360 14.97 4.39 -12.44
C LYS A 360 14.46 3.07 -11.86
N GLY A 361 13.33 3.09 -11.14
CA GLY A 361 12.79 1.87 -10.53
C GLY A 361 12.33 0.83 -11.56
N VAL A 362 11.76 1.25 -12.69
CA VAL A 362 11.40 0.35 -13.79
C VAL A 362 12.65 -0.25 -14.45
N GLU A 363 13.70 0.56 -14.63
CA GLU A 363 14.98 0.14 -15.19
C GLU A 363 15.68 -0.88 -14.29
N GLU A 364 15.76 -0.61 -12.99
CA GLU A 364 16.28 -1.52 -11.96
C GLU A 364 15.51 -2.85 -11.96
N LEU A 365 14.17 -2.80 -11.97
CA LEU A 365 13.34 -4.01 -12.05
C LEU A 365 13.53 -4.78 -13.36
N SER A 366 13.81 -4.09 -14.45
CA SER A 366 14.04 -4.72 -15.76
C SER A 366 15.38 -5.46 -15.82
N ARG A 367 16.40 -4.94 -15.14
CA ARG A 367 17.73 -5.57 -15.02
C ARG A 367 17.78 -6.68 -13.99
N ALA A 368 16.97 -6.59 -12.93
CA ALA A 368 16.98 -7.57 -11.85
C ALA A 368 16.68 -9.00 -12.36
N PRO A 369 17.36 -10.04 -11.85
CA PRO A 369 17.18 -11.44 -12.23
C PRO A 369 15.90 -12.03 -11.62
N LEU A 370 14.76 -11.43 -11.97
CA LEU A 370 13.43 -11.74 -11.47
C LEU A 370 12.54 -12.31 -12.57
N LYS A 371 11.65 -13.24 -12.19
CA LYS A 371 10.62 -13.75 -13.09
C LYS A 371 9.61 -12.64 -13.46
N PRO A 372 8.95 -12.71 -14.62
CA PRO A 372 7.98 -11.68 -15.05
C PRO A 372 6.89 -11.38 -14.01
N GLU A 373 6.34 -12.41 -13.36
CA GLU A 373 5.32 -12.29 -12.32
C GLU A 373 5.82 -11.54 -11.07
N GLN A 374 7.10 -11.71 -10.70
CA GLN A 374 7.73 -11.01 -9.59
C GLN A 374 7.92 -9.53 -9.93
N ARG A 375 8.37 -9.21 -11.16
CA ARG A 375 8.50 -7.83 -11.64
C ARG A 375 7.14 -7.12 -11.63
N MET A 376 6.10 -7.79 -12.11
CA MET A 376 4.72 -7.28 -12.10
C MET A 376 4.22 -7.02 -10.68
N PHE A 377 4.48 -7.94 -9.75
CA PHE A 377 4.13 -7.78 -8.34
C PHE A 377 4.83 -6.55 -7.73
N ILE A 378 6.15 -6.42 -7.90
CA ILE A 378 6.90 -5.30 -7.33
C ILE A 378 6.46 -3.97 -7.93
N LEU A 379 6.25 -3.90 -9.25
CA LEU A 379 5.72 -2.70 -9.91
C LEU A 379 4.41 -2.22 -9.26
N ARG A 380 3.47 -3.15 -9.06
CA ARG A 380 2.11 -2.84 -8.60
C ARG A 380 2.00 -2.63 -7.10
N CYS A 381 2.72 -3.41 -6.31
CA CYS A 381 2.58 -3.48 -4.86
C CYS A 381 3.63 -2.67 -4.10
N HIS A 382 4.76 -2.31 -4.74
CA HIS A 382 5.86 -1.58 -4.11
C HIS A 382 6.24 -0.31 -4.86
N LEU A 383 6.70 -0.41 -6.12
CA LEU A 383 7.24 0.73 -6.86
C LEU A 383 6.21 1.86 -7.01
N LEU A 384 5.06 1.58 -7.64
CA LEU A 384 4.03 2.60 -7.82
C LEU A 384 3.43 3.08 -6.48
N PRO A 385 3.02 2.19 -5.54
CA PRO A 385 2.51 2.63 -4.24
C PRO A 385 3.46 3.52 -3.44
N SER A 386 4.78 3.24 -3.47
CA SER A 386 5.79 4.04 -2.76
C SER A 386 5.84 5.50 -3.25
N LEU A 387 5.42 5.73 -4.49
CA LEU A 387 5.45 7.05 -5.14
C LEU A 387 4.14 7.82 -4.98
N LEU A 388 3.05 7.18 -4.54
CA LEU A 388 1.74 7.83 -4.37
C LEU A 388 1.84 9.05 -3.47
N HIS A 389 2.59 8.94 -2.37
CA HIS A 389 2.79 10.04 -1.43
C HIS A 389 3.37 11.29 -2.12
N ARG A 390 4.48 11.11 -2.83
CA ARG A 390 5.16 12.17 -3.60
C ARG A 390 4.32 12.66 -4.77
N ALA A 391 3.55 11.78 -5.41
CA ALA A 391 2.72 12.14 -6.55
C ALA A 391 1.48 12.98 -6.14
N VAL A 392 0.85 12.63 -5.02
CA VAL A 392 -0.34 13.34 -4.52
C VAL A 392 0.03 14.74 -4.02
N LEU A 393 1.10 14.83 -3.23
CA LEU A 393 1.51 16.10 -2.66
C LEU A 393 2.33 16.92 -3.65
N GLY A 394 3.18 16.30 -4.47
CA GLY A 394 4.10 16.99 -5.36
C GLY A 394 3.45 17.90 -6.41
N ARG A 395 4.29 18.72 -7.06
CA ARG A 395 3.88 19.51 -8.22
C ARG A 395 3.99 18.64 -9.48
N LEU A 396 2.88 17.96 -9.83
CA LEU A 396 2.77 17.17 -11.06
C LEU A 396 1.75 17.78 -12.02
N SER A 397 2.04 17.72 -13.32
CA SER A 397 1.04 18.01 -14.36
C SER A 397 0.27 16.74 -14.73
N ARG A 398 -0.89 16.91 -15.38
CA ARG A 398 -1.64 15.78 -15.95
C ARG A 398 -0.81 15.02 -16.99
N SER A 399 -0.01 15.73 -17.81
CA SER A 399 0.87 15.12 -18.79
C SER A 399 1.95 14.25 -18.14
N THR A 400 2.57 14.68 -17.03
CA THR A 400 3.53 13.84 -16.29
C THR A 400 2.89 12.56 -15.77
N LEU A 401 1.64 12.63 -15.28
CA LEU A 401 0.90 11.43 -14.87
C LEU A 401 0.64 10.48 -16.04
N ASP A 402 0.31 11.02 -17.22
CA ASP A 402 0.16 10.22 -18.45
C ASP A 402 1.49 9.54 -18.85
N PHE A 403 2.63 10.22 -18.69
CA PHE A 403 3.95 9.62 -18.93
C PHE A 403 4.27 8.49 -17.94
N ILE A 404 3.93 8.65 -16.65
CA ILE A 404 4.09 7.58 -15.64
C ILE A 404 3.27 6.35 -16.04
N ASP A 405 2.01 6.53 -16.44
CA ASP A 405 1.14 5.45 -16.89
C ASP A 405 1.67 4.79 -18.18
N LYS A 406 2.25 5.58 -19.11
CA LYS A 406 2.90 5.05 -20.33
C LYS A 406 4.12 4.20 -20.02
N ILE A 407 5.04 4.68 -19.18
CA ILE A 407 6.26 3.94 -18.79
C ILE A 407 5.90 2.64 -18.09
N SER A 408 4.95 2.69 -17.15
CA SER A 408 4.50 1.51 -16.39
C SER A 408 3.92 0.43 -17.32
N ARG A 409 3.13 0.83 -18.31
CA ARG A 409 2.58 -0.11 -19.31
C ARG A 409 3.63 -0.63 -20.27
N ALA A 410 4.58 0.20 -20.72
CA ALA A 410 5.66 -0.22 -21.59
C ALA A 410 6.54 -1.28 -20.91
N ALA A 411 6.85 -1.10 -19.63
CA ALA A 411 7.57 -2.06 -18.81
C ALA A 411 6.82 -3.38 -18.68
N ALA A 412 5.54 -3.33 -18.27
CA ALA A 412 4.70 -4.52 -18.15
C ALA A 412 4.55 -5.28 -19.48
N ARG A 413 4.39 -4.54 -20.59
CA ARG A 413 4.35 -5.09 -21.94
C ARG A 413 5.63 -5.85 -22.26
N SER A 414 6.79 -5.25 -21.99
CA SER A 414 8.10 -5.88 -22.24
C SER A 414 8.28 -7.14 -21.40
N TRP A 415 8.07 -7.07 -20.09
CA TRP A 415 8.30 -8.21 -19.18
C TRP A 415 7.39 -9.40 -19.46
N VAL A 416 6.13 -9.14 -19.82
CA VAL A 416 5.13 -10.18 -20.14
C VAL A 416 5.06 -10.46 -21.65
N LYS A 417 5.93 -9.83 -22.45
CA LYS A 417 6.02 -9.97 -23.92
C LYS A 417 4.69 -9.72 -24.63
N LEU A 418 3.87 -8.78 -24.18
CA LEU A 418 2.55 -8.50 -24.72
C LEU A 418 2.63 -7.75 -26.07
N PRO A 419 1.68 -7.95 -27.00
CA PRO A 419 1.61 -7.21 -28.25
C PRO A 419 1.45 -5.69 -28.07
N HIS A 420 1.83 -4.90 -29.09
CA HIS A 420 1.68 -3.44 -29.07
C HIS A 420 0.22 -2.99 -29.05
N ASP A 421 -0.67 -3.75 -29.70
CA ASP A 421 -2.12 -3.52 -29.77
C ASP A 421 -2.89 -4.04 -28.53
N THR A 422 -2.19 -4.43 -27.46
CA THR A 422 -2.82 -4.83 -26.20
C THR A 422 -3.74 -3.71 -25.66
N PRO A 423 -5.02 -3.99 -25.36
CA PRO A 423 -5.95 -2.98 -24.87
C PRO A 423 -5.46 -2.28 -23.59
N MET A 424 -5.69 -0.98 -23.50
CA MET A 424 -5.31 -0.20 -22.32
C MET A 424 -6.01 -0.71 -21.05
N GLY A 425 -7.27 -1.13 -21.18
CA GLY A 425 -8.05 -1.71 -20.08
C GLY A 425 -7.40 -2.95 -19.48
N PHE A 426 -6.70 -3.76 -20.27
CA PHE A 426 -6.05 -4.99 -19.79
C PHE A 426 -4.94 -4.70 -18.77
N PHE A 427 -4.23 -3.58 -18.92
CA PHE A 427 -3.19 -3.19 -17.96
C PHE A 427 -3.78 -2.71 -16.62
N HIS A 428 -4.89 -1.94 -16.67
CA HIS A 428 -5.38 -1.19 -15.51
C HIS A 428 -6.55 -1.84 -14.78
N ALA A 429 -7.38 -2.64 -15.46
CA ALA A 429 -8.50 -3.34 -14.85
C ALA A 429 -8.01 -4.31 -13.77
N SER A 430 -8.84 -4.54 -12.75
CA SER A 430 -8.50 -5.45 -11.66
C SER A 430 -8.24 -6.87 -12.19
N HIS A 431 -7.44 -7.64 -11.46
CA HIS A 431 -7.35 -9.09 -11.70
C HIS A 431 -8.71 -9.77 -11.58
N LYS A 432 -9.59 -9.28 -10.70
CA LYS A 432 -10.97 -9.79 -10.62
C LYS A 432 -11.71 -9.65 -11.94
N ASP A 433 -11.48 -8.56 -12.67
CA ASP A 433 -12.08 -8.29 -13.98
C ASP A 433 -11.30 -8.93 -15.14
N GLY A 434 -10.19 -9.62 -14.85
CA GLY A 434 -9.31 -10.26 -15.84
C GLY A 434 -8.11 -9.42 -16.32
N GLY A 435 -7.87 -8.25 -15.73
CA GLY A 435 -6.72 -7.38 -16.04
C GLY A 435 -5.50 -7.57 -15.13
N LEU A 436 -4.43 -6.81 -15.39
CA LEU A 436 -3.17 -6.86 -14.64
C LEU A 436 -3.19 -6.02 -13.35
N GLY A 437 -4.14 -5.10 -13.22
CA GLY A 437 -4.33 -4.27 -12.03
C GLY A 437 -3.24 -3.23 -11.78
N ILE A 438 -2.55 -2.74 -12.81
CA ILE A 438 -1.58 -1.64 -12.68
C ILE A 438 -2.32 -0.34 -12.36
N PRO A 439 -2.03 0.34 -11.23
CA PRO A 439 -2.66 1.61 -10.89
C PRO A 439 -2.52 2.65 -12.00
N ARG A 440 -3.62 3.32 -12.34
CA ARG A 440 -3.63 4.42 -13.32
C ARG A 440 -3.49 5.76 -12.60
N PHE A 441 -2.29 6.31 -12.58
CA PHE A 441 -1.95 7.53 -11.86
C PHE A 441 -2.72 8.74 -12.38
N ARG A 442 -2.99 8.79 -13.69
CA ARG A 442 -3.77 9.86 -14.33
C ARG A 442 -5.17 10.03 -13.75
N TRP A 443 -5.76 8.95 -13.23
CA TRP A 443 -7.09 8.94 -12.61
C TRP A 443 -7.01 8.97 -11.08
N LEU A 444 -6.08 8.22 -10.50
CA LEU A 444 -5.97 8.04 -9.05
C LEU A 444 -5.47 9.30 -8.33
N ILE A 445 -4.42 9.94 -8.84
CA ILE A 445 -3.77 11.07 -8.16
C ILE A 445 -4.68 12.29 -8.00
N PRO A 446 -5.44 12.74 -9.03
CA PRO A 446 -6.41 13.82 -8.87
C PRO A 446 -7.41 13.56 -7.74
N ILE A 447 -7.99 12.35 -7.68
CA ILE A 447 -8.99 12.00 -6.66
C ILE A 447 -8.37 12.03 -5.26
N LEU A 448 -7.21 11.41 -5.07
CA LEU A 448 -6.54 11.39 -3.77
C LEU A 448 -6.13 12.80 -3.30
N ARG A 449 -5.69 13.65 -4.24
CA ARG A 449 -5.32 15.04 -3.96
C ARG A 449 -6.54 15.87 -3.58
N THR A 450 -7.61 15.80 -4.36
CA THR A 450 -8.86 16.51 -4.07
C THR A 450 -9.41 16.11 -2.70
N LYS A 451 -9.46 14.81 -2.38
CA LYS A 451 -9.89 14.32 -1.06
C LYS A 451 -9.01 14.80 0.10
N ARG A 452 -7.73 15.06 -0.12
CA ARG A 452 -6.84 15.67 0.90
C ARG A 452 -7.16 17.14 1.08
N MET A 453 -7.30 17.87 -0.02
CA MET A 453 -7.61 19.30 0.01
C MET A 453 -9.01 19.57 0.61
N GLU A 454 -10.01 18.76 0.27
CA GLU A 454 -11.36 18.84 0.85
C GLU A 454 -11.34 18.58 2.37
N ARG A 455 -10.53 17.64 2.84
CA ARG A 455 -10.36 17.42 4.29
C ARG A 455 -9.75 18.62 5.01
N MET A 456 -8.87 19.38 4.36
CA MET A 456 -8.32 20.60 4.95
C MET A 456 -9.39 21.68 5.14
N ILE A 457 -10.39 21.77 4.25
CA ILE A 457 -11.49 22.74 4.37
C ILE A 457 -12.30 22.49 5.66
N GLY A 458 -12.50 21.22 6.01
CA GLY A 458 -13.20 20.83 7.24
C GLY A 458 -12.32 20.78 8.50
N SER A 459 -11.08 21.28 8.45
CA SER A 459 -10.19 21.26 9.61
C SER A 459 -10.62 22.24 10.70
N SER A 460 -10.44 21.87 11.96
CA SER A 460 -10.63 22.77 13.12
C SER A 460 -9.47 23.75 13.33
N ASP A 461 -8.30 23.46 12.76
CA ASP A 461 -7.10 24.31 12.87
C ASP A 461 -7.32 25.66 12.14
N PRO A 462 -7.28 26.81 12.86
CA PRO A 462 -7.48 28.13 12.29
C PRO A 462 -6.53 28.46 11.13
N VAL A 463 -5.25 28.05 11.23
CA VAL A 463 -4.25 28.31 10.20
C VAL A 463 -4.55 27.50 8.95
N VAL A 464 -4.97 26.24 9.10
CA VAL A 464 -5.37 25.41 7.95
C VAL A 464 -6.56 26.04 7.24
N ARG A 465 -7.59 26.47 7.97
CA ARG A 465 -8.76 27.14 7.39
C ARG A 465 -8.37 28.40 6.63
N ALA A 466 -7.57 29.27 7.26
CA ALA A 466 -7.09 30.50 6.62
C ALA A 466 -6.28 30.23 5.33
N VAL A 467 -5.48 29.15 5.29
CA VAL A 467 -4.79 28.72 4.06
C VAL A 467 -5.78 28.28 2.99
N THR A 468 -6.85 27.57 3.35
CA THR A 468 -7.84 27.09 2.37
C THR A 468 -8.58 28.25 1.69
N GLU A 469 -8.72 29.39 2.35
CA GLU A 469 -9.36 30.59 1.80
C GLU A 469 -8.47 31.34 0.79
N LEU A 470 -7.17 31.04 0.72
CA LEU A 470 -6.26 31.68 -0.21
C LEU A 470 -6.66 31.41 -1.67
N LYS A 471 -6.61 32.46 -2.51
CA LYS A 471 -7.01 32.38 -3.94
C LYS A 471 -6.25 31.28 -4.71
N ASN A 472 -4.98 31.08 -4.41
CA ASN A 472 -4.16 30.04 -5.04
C ASN A 472 -4.57 28.62 -4.62
N PHE A 473 -4.91 28.40 -3.34
CA PHE A 473 -5.45 27.13 -2.86
C PHE A 473 -6.76 26.80 -3.57
N GLN A 474 -7.70 27.75 -3.59
CA GLN A 474 -9.01 27.59 -4.24
C GLN A 474 -8.89 27.35 -5.74
N ARG A 475 -7.97 28.03 -6.43
CA ARG A 475 -7.67 27.79 -7.84
C ARG A 475 -7.15 26.37 -8.08
N ASP A 476 -6.21 25.91 -7.25
CA ASP A 476 -5.67 24.56 -7.35
C ASP A 476 -6.74 23.50 -7.08
N LEU A 477 -7.60 23.73 -6.07
CA LEU A 477 -8.73 22.86 -5.78
C LEU A 477 -9.65 22.74 -6.99
N ARG A 478 -10.11 23.87 -7.55
CA ARG A 478 -10.95 23.88 -8.76
C ARG A 478 -10.29 23.18 -9.95
N ARG A 479 -8.98 23.30 -10.10
CA ARG A 479 -8.22 22.63 -11.18
C ARG A 479 -8.23 21.11 -11.03
N TRP A 480 -8.05 20.61 -9.81
CA TRP A 480 -7.95 19.18 -9.53
C TRP A 480 -9.30 18.51 -9.28
N SER A 481 -10.32 19.26 -8.85
CA SER A 481 -11.69 18.78 -8.65
C SER A 481 -12.49 18.65 -9.94
N LYS A 482 -11.99 19.15 -11.08
CA LYS A 482 -12.62 18.97 -12.39
C LYS A 482 -12.99 17.48 -12.58
N PRO A 483 -14.28 17.14 -12.74
CA PRO A 483 -14.72 15.77 -12.88
C PRO A 483 -13.96 15.05 -14.00
N ILE A 484 -13.56 13.81 -13.72
CA ILE A 484 -12.99 12.93 -14.73
C ILE A 484 -14.11 11.96 -15.11
N SER A 485 -14.55 12.00 -16.36
CA SER A 485 -15.46 11.01 -16.92
C SER A 485 -14.68 10.05 -17.81
N ALA A 486 -14.93 8.76 -17.66
CA ALA A 486 -14.37 7.73 -18.53
C ALA A 486 -15.40 6.60 -18.69
N PHE A 487 -15.67 6.20 -19.93
CA PHE A 487 -16.63 5.12 -20.25
C PHE A 487 -17.99 5.34 -19.59
N GLY A 488 -18.54 6.57 -19.68
CA GLY A 488 -19.83 6.94 -19.07
C GLY A 488 -19.82 7.05 -17.54
N ILE A 489 -18.67 6.89 -16.88
CA ILE A 489 -18.56 6.88 -15.42
C ILE A 489 -17.79 8.10 -14.93
N ILE A 490 -18.41 8.87 -14.03
CA ILE A 490 -17.74 9.94 -13.28
C ILE A 490 -16.91 9.31 -12.17
N LEU A 491 -15.60 9.58 -12.16
CA LEU A 491 -14.65 9.00 -11.22
C LEU A 491 -14.58 9.82 -9.91
N ARG A 492 -15.12 9.30 -8.81
CA ARG A 492 -15.09 9.95 -7.48
C ARG A 492 -14.24 9.20 -6.46
N ASN A 493 -14.07 7.90 -6.66
CA ASN A 493 -13.33 7.04 -5.75
C ASN A 493 -12.65 5.87 -6.48
N ASN A 494 -11.92 5.04 -5.74
CA ASN A 494 -11.21 3.90 -6.31
C ASN A 494 -12.16 2.85 -6.92
N ARG A 495 -13.40 2.69 -6.41
CA ARG A 495 -14.38 1.77 -6.99
C ARG A 495 -14.80 2.22 -8.39
N ASP A 496 -15.04 3.51 -8.58
CA ASP A 496 -15.37 4.08 -9.90
C ASP A 496 -14.23 3.90 -10.89
N ILE A 497 -12.96 4.10 -10.45
CA ILE A 497 -11.77 3.84 -11.27
C ILE A 497 -11.72 2.38 -11.73
N GLN A 498 -11.97 1.44 -10.81
CA GLN A 498 -11.98 0.01 -11.14
C GLN A 498 -13.10 -0.31 -12.12
N ARG A 499 -14.31 0.23 -11.92
CA ARG A 499 -15.44 0.04 -12.83
C ARG A 499 -15.15 0.60 -14.24
N ALA A 500 -14.62 1.82 -14.33
CA ALA A 500 -14.28 2.43 -15.61
C ALA A 500 -13.11 1.72 -16.32
N SER A 501 -12.17 1.16 -15.57
CA SER A 501 -11.08 0.35 -16.12
C SER A 501 -11.57 -1.02 -16.60
N ALA A 502 -12.53 -1.63 -15.89
CA ALA A 502 -13.21 -2.85 -16.32
C ALA A 502 -14.03 -2.60 -17.60
N GLU A 503 -14.81 -1.51 -17.67
CA GLU A 503 -15.55 -1.17 -18.90
C GLU A 503 -14.60 -0.90 -20.07
N CYS A 504 -13.49 -0.17 -19.84
CA CYS A 504 -12.43 -0.01 -20.84
C CYS A 504 -11.90 -1.34 -21.39
N LEU A 505 -11.84 -2.39 -20.57
CA LEU A 505 -11.44 -3.73 -20.99
C LEU A 505 -12.58 -4.42 -21.74
N TYR A 506 -13.79 -4.40 -21.20
CA TYR A 506 -14.95 -5.11 -21.76
C TYR A 506 -15.48 -4.52 -23.07
N SER A 507 -15.28 -3.23 -23.32
CA SER A 507 -15.60 -2.60 -24.59
C SER A 507 -14.54 -2.88 -25.68
N SER A 508 -13.40 -3.49 -25.35
CA SER A 508 -12.38 -3.84 -26.33
C SER A 508 -12.65 -5.21 -26.97
N VAL A 509 -12.25 -5.39 -28.24
CA VAL A 509 -12.40 -6.66 -28.98
C VAL A 509 -11.78 -7.84 -28.21
N ASP A 510 -10.59 -7.63 -27.64
CA ASP A 510 -9.85 -8.68 -26.92
C ASP A 510 -10.43 -9.00 -25.54
N GLY A 511 -11.00 -7.98 -24.88
CA GLY A 511 -11.52 -8.07 -23.51
C GLY A 511 -13.02 -8.31 -23.40
N HIS A 512 -13.78 -8.30 -24.49
CA HIS A 512 -15.23 -8.51 -24.49
C HIS A 512 -15.64 -9.80 -23.76
N GLY A 513 -14.99 -10.93 -24.07
CA GLY A 513 -15.23 -12.22 -23.41
C GLY A 513 -14.75 -12.33 -21.96
N LEU A 514 -14.18 -11.26 -21.37
CA LEU A 514 -13.89 -11.18 -19.94
C LEU A 514 -15.04 -10.53 -19.14
N ARG A 515 -16.10 -10.05 -19.81
CA ARG A 515 -17.31 -9.55 -19.15
C ARG A 515 -17.88 -10.65 -18.25
N GLY A 516 -18.17 -10.31 -16.99
CA GLY A 516 -18.62 -11.28 -15.99
C GLY A 516 -17.49 -12.03 -15.26
N SER A 517 -16.22 -11.92 -15.68
CA SER A 517 -15.09 -12.57 -14.98
C SER A 517 -14.98 -12.15 -13.50
N ARG A 518 -15.50 -10.98 -13.15
CA ARG A 518 -15.58 -10.47 -11.77
C ARG A 518 -16.34 -11.38 -10.80
N ASN A 519 -17.38 -12.06 -11.28
CA ASN A 519 -18.23 -12.92 -10.45
C ASN A 519 -17.38 -14.00 -9.77
N GLU A 520 -16.50 -14.62 -10.54
CA GLU A 520 -15.54 -15.63 -10.07
C GLU A 520 -14.10 -15.10 -10.05
N GLY A 521 -13.93 -13.79 -9.81
CA GLY A 521 -12.65 -13.11 -9.96
C GLY A 521 -11.54 -13.57 -9.01
N PHE A 522 -11.85 -14.42 -8.02
CA PHE A 522 -10.86 -15.05 -7.14
C PHE A 522 -9.91 -15.98 -7.91
N VAL A 523 -10.37 -16.62 -8.99
CA VAL A 523 -9.53 -17.53 -9.78
C VAL A 523 -8.37 -16.81 -10.46
N ASN A 524 -8.49 -15.50 -10.66
CA ASN A 524 -7.48 -14.67 -11.32
C ASN A 524 -6.37 -14.19 -10.36
N GLY A 525 -6.38 -14.63 -9.10
CA GLY A 525 -5.39 -14.21 -8.10
C GLY A 525 -3.94 -14.49 -8.52
N TRP A 526 -3.70 -15.58 -9.27
CA TRP A 526 -2.39 -16.00 -9.78
C TRP A 526 -1.74 -14.94 -10.69
N MET A 527 -2.52 -14.10 -11.36
CA MET A 527 -2.00 -13.04 -12.23
C MET A 527 -1.17 -12.03 -11.45
N THR A 528 -1.31 -12.02 -10.12
CA THR A 528 -0.82 -10.92 -9.32
C THR A 528 -0.26 -11.28 -7.95
N SER A 529 -0.12 -12.56 -7.62
CA SER A 529 0.40 -13.04 -6.33
C SER A 529 1.91 -12.85 -6.16
N GLY A 530 2.67 -12.63 -7.25
CA GLY A 530 4.14 -12.50 -7.25
C GLY A 530 4.91 -13.77 -6.89
N THR A 531 4.24 -14.72 -6.24
CA THR A 531 4.68 -16.09 -5.96
C THR A 531 3.83 -17.02 -6.82
N GLY A 532 4.50 -17.83 -7.65
CA GLY A 532 3.85 -18.54 -8.76
C GLY A 532 3.25 -19.89 -8.35
N LEU A 533 2.04 -20.17 -8.87
CA LEU A 533 1.56 -21.53 -9.15
C LEU A 533 2.18 -22.11 -10.43
N VAL A 534 2.89 -21.28 -11.21
CA VAL A 534 3.36 -21.56 -12.57
C VAL A 534 4.79 -21.06 -12.78
N SER A 535 5.49 -21.64 -13.75
CA SER A 535 6.79 -21.14 -14.22
C SER A 535 6.65 -19.75 -14.88
N GLY A 536 7.74 -18.97 -14.97
CA GLY A 536 7.68 -17.66 -15.61
C GLY A 536 7.28 -17.71 -17.10
N ARG A 537 7.65 -18.78 -17.81
CA ARG A 537 7.19 -19.01 -19.21
C ARG A 537 5.70 -19.33 -19.25
N SER A 538 5.22 -20.21 -18.38
CA SER A 538 3.79 -20.54 -18.24
C SER A 538 2.98 -19.29 -17.89
N TYR A 539 3.47 -18.45 -16.96
CA TYR A 539 2.83 -17.19 -16.57
C TYR A 539 2.61 -16.28 -17.79
N VAL A 540 3.66 -16.03 -18.58
CA VAL A 540 3.57 -15.21 -19.79
C VAL A 540 2.52 -15.74 -20.76
N ASN A 541 2.53 -17.05 -21.03
CA ASN A 541 1.58 -17.67 -21.94
C ASN A 541 0.14 -17.59 -21.39
N CYS A 542 -0.06 -17.89 -20.12
CA CYS A 542 -1.38 -17.83 -19.47
C CYS A 542 -1.95 -16.41 -19.50
N VAL A 543 -1.14 -15.38 -19.25
CA VAL A 543 -1.59 -13.98 -19.32
C VAL A 543 -2.01 -13.62 -20.75
N LYS A 544 -1.20 -14.01 -21.75
CA LYS A 544 -1.54 -13.75 -23.16
C LYS A 544 -2.82 -14.45 -23.58
N ILE A 545 -2.99 -15.72 -23.23
CA ILE A 545 -4.20 -16.49 -23.52
C ILE A 545 -5.39 -15.80 -22.86
N LYS A 546 -5.33 -15.52 -21.56
CA LYS A 546 -6.43 -14.88 -20.84
C LYS A 546 -6.83 -13.53 -21.44
N GLY A 547 -5.87 -12.74 -21.94
CA GLY A 547 -6.11 -11.48 -22.62
C GLY A 547 -6.52 -11.57 -24.09
N ASN A 548 -6.61 -12.77 -24.70
CA ASN A 548 -6.77 -12.96 -26.16
C ASN A 548 -5.65 -12.30 -26.99
N LEU A 549 -4.42 -12.32 -26.47
CA LEU A 549 -3.25 -11.61 -27.02
C LEU A 549 -2.28 -12.56 -27.74
N ILE A 550 -2.72 -13.76 -28.07
CA ILE A 550 -1.95 -14.71 -28.87
C ILE A 550 -2.07 -14.31 -30.34
N HIS A 551 -0.97 -14.38 -31.07
CA HIS A 551 -0.95 -14.14 -32.51
C HIS A 551 -1.74 -15.23 -33.25
N THR A 552 -2.72 -14.81 -34.06
CA THR A 552 -3.54 -15.62 -34.97
C THR A 552 -3.78 -14.84 -36.27
N ALA A 553 -4.19 -15.49 -37.37
CA ALA A 553 -4.45 -14.81 -38.64
C ALA A 553 -5.51 -13.69 -38.50
N LEU A 554 -6.59 -13.92 -37.73
CA LEU A 554 -7.59 -12.88 -37.43
C LEU A 554 -7.00 -11.68 -36.67
N ARG A 555 -6.04 -11.90 -35.76
CA ARG A 555 -5.38 -10.78 -35.08
C ARG A 555 -4.43 -10.04 -36.02
N ALA A 556 -3.70 -10.77 -36.85
CA ALA A 556 -2.74 -10.23 -37.80
C ALA A 556 -3.39 -9.41 -38.92
N SER A 557 -4.67 -9.68 -39.25
CA SER A 557 -5.41 -8.92 -40.25
C SER A 557 -5.92 -7.55 -39.77
N ARG A 558 -5.79 -7.22 -38.48
CA ARG A 558 -6.23 -5.92 -37.94
C ARG A 558 -5.49 -4.78 -38.64
N GLY A 559 -6.24 -3.87 -39.27
CA GLY A 559 -5.68 -2.77 -40.05
C GLY A 559 -5.10 -3.18 -41.40
N ARG A 560 -5.34 -4.43 -41.85
CA ARG A 560 -4.91 -4.98 -43.15
C ARG A 560 -6.10 -5.68 -43.82
N PRO A 561 -6.92 -4.96 -44.60
CA PRO A 561 -8.15 -5.51 -45.19
C PRO A 561 -7.93 -6.75 -46.06
N GLU A 562 -6.78 -6.84 -46.74
CA GLU A 562 -6.45 -7.93 -47.67
C GLU A 562 -5.83 -9.16 -46.99
N ALA A 563 -5.51 -9.09 -45.71
CA ALA A 563 -4.89 -10.20 -45.01
C ALA A 563 -5.89 -11.34 -44.76
N SER A 564 -5.49 -12.56 -45.12
CA SER A 564 -6.29 -13.75 -44.83
C SER A 564 -6.55 -13.91 -43.33
N THR A 565 -7.81 -14.16 -42.98
CA THR A 565 -8.24 -14.51 -41.63
C THR A 565 -8.51 -16.01 -41.49
N ARG A 566 -8.21 -16.79 -42.53
CA ARG A 566 -8.62 -18.18 -42.66
C ARG A 566 -7.57 -19.11 -42.05
N CYS A 567 -8.02 -20.16 -41.39
CA CYS A 567 -7.17 -21.23 -40.89
C CYS A 567 -6.74 -22.13 -42.04
N ASP A 568 -5.45 -22.46 -42.11
CA ASP A 568 -4.91 -23.33 -43.15
C ASP A 568 -5.42 -24.78 -43.07
N ALA A 569 -5.91 -25.22 -41.91
CA ALA A 569 -6.37 -26.60 -41.71
C ALA A 569 -7.81 -26.82 -42.20
N CYS A 570 -8.72 -25.90 -41.88
CA CYS A 570 -10.16 -26.11 -42.07
C CYS A 570 -10.87 -24.92 -42.71
N ARG A 571 -10.13 -23.90 -43.14
CA ARG A 571 -10.62 -22.66 -43.79
C ARG A 571 -11.65 -21.86 -42.96
N GLY A 572 -11.88 -22.22 -41.70
CA GLY A 572 -12.63 -21.40 -40.73
C GLY A 572 -11.88 -20.12 -40.37
N VAL A 573 -12.53 -19.17 -39.69
CA VAL A 573 -11.86 -17.95 -39.20
C VAL A 573 -10.88 -18.31 -38.09
N GLU A 574 -9.59 -18.06 -38.29
CA GLU A 574 -8.50 -18.35 -37.35
C GLU A 574 -8.44 -17.32 -36.21
N SER A 575 -9.42 -17.43 -35.32
CA SER A 575 -9.41 -16.80 -34.01
C SER A 575 -8.75 -17.70 -32.97
N LEU A 576 -8.38 -17.13 -31.81
CA LEU A 576 -7.90 -17.94 -30.69
C LEU A 576 -8.99 -18.91 -30.20
N GLY A 577 -10.25 -18.48 -30.15
CA GLY A 577 -11.39 -19.33 -29.81
C GLY A 577 -11.50 -20.52 -30.77
N HIS A 578 -11.35 -20.30 -32.08
CA HIS A 578 -11.31 -21.37 -33.08
C HIS A 578 -10.20 -22.39 -32.80
N ILE A 579 -8.96 -21.93 -32.57
CA ILE A 579 -7.81 -22.81 -32.30
C ILE A 579 -8.04 -23.63 -31.01
N LEU A 580 -8.59 -23.01 -29.96
CA LEU A 580 -8.74 -23.62 -28.65
C LEU A 580 -9.99 -24.50 -28.48
N GLN A 581 -10.97 -24.40 -29.39
CA GLN A 581 -12.28 -25.05 -29.23
C GLN A 581 -12.73 -25.89 -30.43
N VAL A 582 -12.42 -25.49 -31.67
CA VAL A 582 -13.08 -26.07 -32.86
C VAL A 582 -12.10 -26.74 -33.81
N CYS A 583 -10.94 -26.14 -34.09
CA CYS A 583 -10.02 -26.57 -35.15
C CYS A 583 -9.72 -28.08 -35.15
N PRO A 584 -9.96 -28.83 -36.25
CA PRO A 584 -9.68 -30.27 -36.30
C PRO A 584 -8.22 -30.62 -35.95
N ARG A 585 -7.28 -29.76 -36.36
CA ARG A 585 -5.84 -29.89 -36.09
C ARG A 585 -5.49 -29.99 -34.60
N THR A 586 -6.31 -29.43 -33.72
CA THR A 586 -6.06 -29.44 -32.28
C THR A 586 -6.97 -30.39 -31.51
N HIS A 587 -7.69 -31.29 -32.19
CA HIS A 587 -8.64 -32.20 -31.54
C HIS A 587 -8.00 -33.00 -30.40
N HIS A 588 -6.91 -33.74 -30.68
CA HIS A 588 -6.22 -34.56 -29.66
C HIS A 588 -5.75 -33.73 -28.45
N THR A 589 -5.08 -32.60 -28.68
CA THR A 589 -4.59 -31.75 -27.57
C THR A 589 -5.72 -31.05 -26.80
N ARG A 590 -6.91 -30.89 -27.39
CA ARG A 590 -8.11 -30.46 -26.67
C ARG A 590 -8.65 -31.56 -25.76
N CYS A 591 -8.64 -32.81 -26.22
CA CYS A 591 -8.98 -33.97 -25.39
C CYS A 591 -8.00 -34.06 -24.21
N ASP A 592 -6.68 -34.01 -24.46
CA ASP A 592 -5.66 -34.01 -23.39
C ASP A 592 -5.87 -32.92 -22.33
N ARG A 593 -6.31 -31.72 -22.76
CA ARG A 593 -6.63 -30.62 -21.83
C ARG A 593 -7.84 -30.96 -20.97
N HIS A 594 -8.91 -31.49 -21.58
CA HIS A 594 -10.13 -31.89 -20.87
C HIS A 594 -9.81 -33.02 -19.87
N ASP A 595 -9.13 -34.07 -20.32
CA ASP A 595 -8.71 -35.22 -19.49
C ASP A 595 -7.82 -34.77 -18.33
N GLY A 596 -6.96 -33.78 -18.56
CA GLY A 596 -6.12 -33.19 -17.53
C GLY A 596 -6.90 -32.46 -16.43
N ILE A 597 -8.01 -31.80 -16.76
CA ILE A 597 -8.92 -31.21 -15.76
C ILE A 597 -9.71 -32.29 -15.05
N ASN A 598 -10.22 -33.27 -15.80
CA ASN A 598 -10.97 -34.40 -15.27
C ASN A 598 -10.14 -35.19 -14.22
N SER A 599 -8.91 -35.54 -14.58
CA SER A 599 -7.95 -36.22 -13.71
C SER A 599 -7.60 -35.42 -12.46
N TYR A 600 -7.49 -34.10 -12.58
CA TYR A 600 -7.24 -33.24 -11.43
C TYR A 600 -8.45 -33.18 -10.49
N LEU A 601 -9.66 -33.06 -11.03
CA LEU A 601 -10.89 -33.06 -10.23
C LEU A 601 -11.06 -34.38 -9.48
N LYS A 602 -10.83 -35.52 -10.14
CA LYS A 602 -10.75 -36.84 -9.51
C LYS A 602 -9.77 -36.86 -8.34
N THR A 603 -8.56 -36.33 -8.54
CA THR A 603 -7.53 -36.27 -7.49
C THR A 603 -7.99 -35.41 -6.29
N VAL A 604 -8.65 -34.28 -6.55
CA VAL A 604 -9.19 -33.41 -5.50
C VAL A 604 -10.28 -34.14 -4.71
N LEU A 605 -11.24 -34.76 -5.38
CA LEU A 605 -12.36 -35.45 -4.74
C LEU A 605 -11.88 -36.69 -3.97
N GLY A 606 -10.92 -37.45 -4.50
CA GLY A 606 -10.26 -38.55 -3.78
C GLY A 606 -9.60 -38.09 -2.48
N LYS A 607 -8.94 -36.93 -2.47
CA LYS A 607 -8.39 -36.33 -1.24
C LYS A 607 -9.45 -35.89 -0.22
N LYS A 608 -10.73 -35.73 -0.63
CA LYS A 608 -11.86 -35.48 0.28
C LYS A 608 -12.57 -36.78 0.72
N GLY A 609 -12.06 -37.94 0.29
CA GLY A 609 -12.57 -39.26 0.62
C GLY A 609 -13.71 -39.75 -0.28
N TYR A 610 -13.88 -39.17 -1.48
CA TYR A 610 -14.82 -39.72 -2.47
C TYR A 610 -14.14 -40.83 -3.28
N THR A 611 -14.86 -41.92 -3.47
CA THR A 611 -14.52 -42.92 -4.49
C THR A 611 -15.01 -42.42 -5.85
N THR A 612 -14.35 -42.78 -6.94
CA THR A 612 -14.63 -42.21 -8.27
C THR A 612 -14.53 -43.26 -9.36
N ARG A 613 -15.56 -43.34 -10.20
CA ARG A 613 -15.57 -44.09 -11.45
C ARG A 613 -15.45 -43.12 -12.61
N VAL A 614 -14.50 -43.37 -13.50
CA VAL A 614 -14.19 -42.50 -14.66
C VAL A 614 -14.88 -43.07 -15.89
N GLU A 615 -15.60 -42.21 -16.63
CA GLU A 615 -16.28 -42.55 -17.88
C GLU A 615 -17.12 -43.85 -17.86
N PRO A 616 -17.97 -44.09 -16.83
CA PRO A 616 -18.80 -45.28 -16.82
C PRO A 616 -19.76 -45.29 -18.02
N SER A 617 -19.90 -46.45 -18.67
CA SER A 617 -20.93 -46.67 -19.69
C SER A 617 -22.25 -47.04 -19.02
N ILE A 618 -23.19 -46.09 -18.99
CA ILE A 618 -24.49 -46.25 -18.33
C ILE A 618 -25.57 -46.46 -19.39
N PRO A 619 -26.20 -47.65 -19.46
CA PRO A 619 -27.32 -47.89 -20.35
C PRO A 619 -28.53 -47.02 -19.97
N THR A 620 -29.12 -46.32 -20.93
CA THR A 620 -30.38 -45.59 -20.74
C THR A 620 -31.35 -45.88 -21.90
N PRO A 621 -32.65 -45.62 -21.76
CA PRO A 621 -33.62 -45.79 -22.86
C PRO A 621 -33.26 -44.99 -24.12
N ALA A 622 -32.52 -43.90 -23.98
CA ALA A 622 -32.03 -43.07 -25.08
C ALA A 622 -30.64 -43.51 -25.62
N GLY A 623 -30.15 -44.70 -25.24
CA GLY A 623 -28.83 -45.22 -25.57
C GLY A 623 -27.82 -45.13 -24.42
N ILE A 624 -26.57 -45.48 -24.68
CA ILE A 624 -25.49 -45.44 -23.67
C ILE A 624 -25.09 -43.98 -23.41
N ARG A 625 -25.07 -43.59 -22.13
CA ARG A 625 -24.54 -42.30 -21.66
C ARG A 625 -23.20 -42.52 -20.96
N ARG A 626 -22.25 -41.59 -21.15
CA ARG A 626 -20.90 -41.65 -20.55
C ARG A 626 -20.56 -40.32 -19.87
N PRO A 627 -20.96 -40.11 -18.61
CA PRO A 627 -20.51 -38.95 -17.85
C PRO A 627 -19.02 -39.07 -17.52
N ASP A 628 -18.31 -37.95 -17.38
CA ASP A 628 -16.86 -37.97 -17.13
C ASP A 628 -16.49 -38.62 -15.79
N LEU A 629 -17.24 -38.31 -14.73
CA LEU A 629 -17.04 -38.86 -13.39
C LEU A 629 -18.38 -39.21 -12.73
N VAL A 630 -18.40 -40.34 -12.03
CA VAL A 630 -19.39 -40.64 -11.00
C VAL A 630 -18.65 -40.81 -9.68
N VAL A 631 -18.99 -39.99 -8.70
CA VAL A 631 -18.32 -39.95 -7.39
C VAL A 631 -19.29 -40.28 -6.27
N TRP A 632 -18.84 -41.00 -5.27
CA TRP A 632 -19.67 -41.32 -4.12
C TRP A 632 -18.89 -41.39 -2.81
N LYS A 633 -19.57 -41.08 -1.72
CA LYS A 633 -19.06 -41.15 -0.35
C LYS A 633 -20.24 -41.19 0.61
N ASP A 634 -20.29 -42.20 1.48
CA ASP A 634 -21.42 -42.44 2.37
C ASP A 634 -22.73 -42.43 1.53
N ASP A 635 -23.78 -41.72 1.94
CA ASP A 635 -25.04 -41.62 1.20
C ASP A 635 -25.02 -40.61 0.03
N LYS A 636 -23.88 -39.98 -0.28
CA LYS A 636 -23.80 -38.95 -1.32
C LYS A 636 -23.25 -39.50 -2.62
N CYS A 637 -24.00 -39.36 -3.71
CA CYS A 637 -23.53 -39.65 -5.07
C CYS A 637 -23.65 -38.42 -5.99
N GLY A 638 -22.63 -38.19 -6.80
CA GLY A 638 -22.55 -37.09 -7.76
C GLY A 638 -22.15 -37.58 -9.15
N VAL A 639 -22.95 -37.25 -10.16
CA VAL A 639 -22.59 -37.39 -11.57
C VAL A 639 -22.05 -36.04 -12.05
N ILE A 640 -20.79 -36.02 -12.50
CA ILE A 640 -20.05 -34.80 -12.84
C ILE A 640 -19.53 -34.89 -14.28
N ASP A 641 -19.87 -33.89 -15.09
CA ASP A 641 -19.34 -33.74 -16.45
C ASP A 641 -18.49 -32.47 -16.55
N VAL A 642 -17.25 -32.60 -17.01
CA VAL A 642 -16.31 -31.51 -17.22
C VAL A 642 -16.50 -30.98 -18.63
N THR A 643 -16.65 -29.67 -18.77
CA THR A 643 -16.76 -29.05 -20.09
C THR A 643 -15.98 -27.75 -20.14
N ILE A 644 -15.18 -27.60 -21.18
CA ILE A 644 -14.48 -26.35 -21.49
C ILE A 644 -15.16 -25.70 -22.68
N ILE A 645 -15.68 -24.48 -22.53
CA ILE A 645 -16.45 -23.77 -23.57
C ILE A 645 -15.75 -22.51 -24.10
N ALA A 646 -16.28 -21.99 -25.21
CA ALA A 646 -15.96 -20.67 -25.73
C ALA A 646 -16.43 -19.54 -24.78
N ASP A 647 -15.77 -18.39 -24.84
CA ASP A 647 -16.03 -17.22 -23.98
C ASP A 647 -17.18 -16.32 -24.50
N ASN A 648 -17.77 -16.67 -25.64
CA ASN A 648 -18.96 -16.05 -26.22
C ASN A 648 -20.26 -16.82 -25.90
N HIS A 649 -20.20 -17.89 -25.12
CA HIS A 649 -21.37 -18.66 -24.67
C HIS A 649 -21.63 -18.42 -23.18
N SER A 650 -22.90 -18.52 -22.79
CA SER A 650 -23.30 -18.50 -21.37
C SER A 650 -22.74 -19.73 -20.65
N LEU A 651 -21.91 -19.48 -19.65
CA LEU A 651 -21.35 -20.51 -18.74
C LEU A 651 -22.46 -21.21 -17.95
N GLU A 652 -23.48 -20.47 -17.53
CA GLU A 652 -24.59 -21.01 -16.75
C GLU A 652 -25.50 -21.90 -17.61
N ASP A 653 -25.77 -21.50 -18.86
CA ASP A 653 -26.58 -22.32 -19.77
C ASP A 653 -25.86 -23.60 -20.18
N ALA A 654 -24.52 -23.56 -20.30
CA ALA A 654 -23.72 -24.75 -20.55
C ALA A 654 -23.77 -25.71 -19.36
N HIS A 655 -23.66 -25.18 -18.13
CA HIS A 655 -23.80 -25.97 -16.91
C HIS A 655 -25.20 -26.58 -16.78
N GLN A 656 -26.27 -25.80 -17.05
CA GLN A 656 -27.64 -26.29 -17.02
C GLN A 656 -27.88 -27.37 -18.07
N ARG A 657 -27.41 -27.17 -19.31
CA ARG A 657 -27.57 -28.17 -20.39
C ARG A 657 -26.93 -29.51 -20.03
N LYS A 658 -25.71 -29.50 -19.49
CA LYS A 658 -25.01 -30.71 -19.06
C LYS A 658 -25.72 -31.39 -17.88
N THR A 659 -26.15 -30.61 -16.90
CA THR A 659 -26.89 -31.14 -15.75
C THR A 659 -28.21 -31.78 -16.17
N THR A 660 -29.01 -31.11 -17.01
CA THR A 660 -30.27 -31.64 -17.54
C THR A 660 -30.06 -32.86 -18.42
N TYR A 661 -28.97 -32.90 -19.21
CA TYR A 661 -28.67 -34.04 -20.09
C TYR A 661 -28.46 -35.35 -19.31
N TYR A 662 -27.79 -35.30 -18.16
CA TYR A 662 -27.56 -36.48 -17.32
C TYR A 662 -28.59 -36.70 -16.23
N ASN A 663 -29.37 -35.70 -15.83
CA ASN A 663 -30.42 -35.85 -14.83
C ASN A 663 -31.60 -36.66 -15.39
N GLN A 664 -31.41 -37.97 -15.49
CA GLN A 664 -32.33 -38.95 -16.04
C GLN A 664 -32.62 -40.01 -14.96
N PRO A 665 -33.88 -40.48 -14.81
CA PRO A 665 -34.23 -41.53 -13.85
C PRO A 665 -33.36 -42.79 -13.98
N ALA A 666 -33.11 -43.25 -15.21
CA ALA A 666 -32.27 -44.42 -15.48
C ALA A 666 -30.84 -44.29 -14.94
N ILE A 667 -30.25 -43.08 -14.93
CA ILE A 667 -28.90 -42.87 -14.39
C ILE A 667 -28.93 -42.90 -12.85
N ARG A 668 -30.01 -42.38 -12.23
CA ARG A 668 -30.20 -42.44 -10.77
C ARG A 668 -30.32 -43.88 -10.30
N GLU A 669 -31.15 -44.67 -10.97
CA GLU A 669 -31.36 -46.10 -10.70
C GLU A 669 -30.07 -46.90 -10.87
N TRP A 670 -29.31 -46.63 -11.93
CA TRP A 670 -28.01 -47.26 -12.15
C TRP A 670 -27.03 -46.96 -11.01
N CYS A 671 -26.90 -45.69 -10.58
CA CYS A 671 -26.04 -45.33 -9.46
C CYS A 671 -26.50 -45.96 -8.14
N ALA A 672 -27.80 -46.00 -7.90
CA ALA A 672 -28.39 -46.62 -6.71
C ALA A 672 -28.04 -48.12 -6.64
N LYS A 673 -28.21 -48.85 -7.74
CA LYS A 673 -27.91 -50.28 -7.84
C LYS A 673 -26.41 -50.56 -7.73
N GLU A 674 -25.58 -49.80 -8.43
CA GLU A 674 -24.14 -50.06 -8.52
C GLU A 674 -23.40 -49.75 -7.21
N PHE A 675 -23.86 -48.74 -6.46
CA PHE A 675 -23.16 -48.24 -5.28
C PHE A 675 -23.92 -48.44 -3.96
N GLY A 676 -25.11 -49.06 -4.00
CA GLY A 676 -25.91 -49.35 -2.80
C GLY A 676 -26.53 -48.11 -2.16
N LEU A 677 -27.01 -47.16 -2.96
CA LEU A 677 -27.49 -45.84 -2.53
C LEU A 677 -28.98 -45.64 -2.83
N VAL A 678 -29.62 -44.66 -2.19
CA VAL A 678 -30.99 -44.27 -2.54
C VAL A 678 -30.98 -43.41 -3.81
N ALA A 679 -31.81 -43.75 -4.80
CA ALA A 679 -31.84 -43.07 -6.11
C ALA A 679 -32.15 -41.56 -6.03
N ALA A 680 -32.85 -41.12 -4.98
CA ALA A 680 -33.14 -39.70 -4.72
C ALA A 680 -31.88 -38.89 -4.39
N ASP A 681 -30.85 -39.52 -3.81
CA ASP A 681 -29.64 -38.87 -3.30
C ASP A 681 -28.55 -38.68 -4.37
N VAL A 682 -28.82 -39.12 -5.60
CA VAL A 682 -27.93 -38.89 -6.75
C VAL A 682 -28.09 -37.45 -7.24
N ALA A 683 -27.06 -36.64 -7.06
CA ALA A 683 -26.99 -35.28 -7.57
C ALA A 683 -26.28 -35.22 -8.93
N PHE A 684 -26.72 -34.31 -9.78
CA PHE A 684 -26.13 -34.04 -11.09
C PHE A 684 -25.54 -32.64 -11.08
N THR A 685 -24.29 -32.51 -11.53
CA THR A 685 -23.60 -31.22 -11.64
C THR A 685 -22.67 -31.24 -12.84
N ALA A 686 -22.26 -30.06 -13.32
CA ALA A 686 -21.24 -29.92 -14.32
C ALA A 686 -20.07 -29.05 -13.83
N CYS A 687 -18.85 -29.39 -14.22
CA CYS A 687 -17.64 -28.58 -14.04
C CYS A 687 -17.39 -27.77 -15.31
N VAL A 688 -17.96 -26.56 -15.38
CA VAL A 688 -17.86 -25.72 -16.59
C VAL A 688 -16.83 -24.61 -16.40
N ILE A 689 -15.88 -24.52 -17.35
CA ILE A 689 -14.84 -23.47 -17.38
C ILE A 689 -14.74 -22.93 -18.82
N ASN A 690 -14.63 -21.63 -19.04
CA ASN A 690 -14.28 -21.13 -20.37
C ASN A 690 -12.77 -21.25 -20.64
N TRP A 691 -12.35 -21.15 -21.90
CA TRP A 691 -10.92 -21.22 -22.24
C TRP A 691 -10.07 -20.09 -21.64
N ARG A 692 -10.67 -19.03 -21.08
CA ARG A 692 -9.95 -17.99 -20.31
C ARG A 692 -9.76 -18.36 -18.84
N GLY A 693 -10.16 -19.56 -18.45
CA GLY A 693 -10.06 -20.09 -17.09
C GLY A 693 -11.11 -19.51 -16.13
N THR A 694 -12.24 -19.00 -16.62
CA THR A 694 -13.33 -18.51 -15.76
C THR A 694 -14.38 -19.61 -15.59
N PRO A 695 -14.66 -20.06 -14.35
CA PRO A 695 -15.67 -21.09 -14.12
C PRO A 695 -17.08 -20.50 -14.12
N ALA A 696 -18.09 -21.35 -14.34
CA ALA A 696 -19.49 -21.01 -14.08
C ALA A 696 -19.74 -20.88 -12.57
N ALA A 697 -20.56 -19.92 -12.15
CA ALA A 697 -20.85 -19.66 -10.75
C ALA A 697 -21.59 -20.86 -10.11
N ARG A 698 -22.53 -21.47 -10.84
CA ARG A 698 -23.21 -22.70 -10.38
C ARG A 698 -22.26 -23.86 -10.20
N SER A 699 -21.29 -24.04 -11.13
CA SER A 699 -20.26 -25.08 -10.96
C SER A 699 -19.46 -24.88 -9.68
N VAL A 700 -19.06 -23.63 -9.37
CA VAL A 700 -18.33 -23.31 -8.14
C VAL A 700 -19.16 -23.61 -6.89
N LEU A 701 -20.45 -23.26 -6.90
CA LEU A 701 -21.37 -23.49 -5.80
C LEU A 701 -21.63 -24.98 -5.56
N GLU A 702 -21.99 -25.72 -6.60
CA GLU A 702 -22.40 -27.12 -6.51
C GLU A 702 -21.23 -28.04 -6.20
N LEU A 703 -20.08 -27.87 -6.87
CA LEU A 703 -18.87 -28.61 -6.51
C LEU A 703 -18.30 -28.20 -5.14
N GLY A 704 -18.65 -27.01 -4.66
CA GLY A 704 -18.40 -26.60 -3.27
C GLY A 704 -19.06 -27.54 -2.25
N ARG A 705 -20.23 -28.13 -2.56
CA ARG A 705 -20.92 -29.11 -1.70
C ARG A 705 -20.13 -30.42 -1.56
N TYR A 706 -19.28 -30.73 -2.54
CA TYR A 706 -18.34 -31.85 -2.52
C TYR A 706 -16.98 -31.50 -1.88
N GLY A 707 -16.85 -30.29 -1.32
CA GLY A 707 -15.63 -29.84 -0.65
C GLY A 707 -14.57 -29.24 -1.58
N VAL A 708 -14.91 -28.97 -2.85
CA VAL A 708 -14.02 -28.28 -3.79
C VAL A 708 -13.91 -26.81 -3.41
N THR A 709 -12.71 -26.40 -3.03
CA THR A 709 -12.38 -25.07 -2.51
C THR A 709 -12.04 -24.07 -3.61
N ARG A 710 -12.10 -22.78 -3.28
CA ARG A 710 -11.64 -21.69 -4.15
C ARG A 710 -10.17 -21.84 -4.61
N LYS A 711 -9.31 -22.44 -3.79
CA LYS A 711 -7.91 -22.69 -4.16
C LYS A 711 -7.81 -23.75 -5.27
N GLU A 712 -8.59 -24.82 -5.16
CA GLU A 712 -8.63 -25.88 -6.18
C GLU A 712 -9.22 -25.36 -7.49
N TRP A 713 -10.24 -24.49 -7.45
CA TRP A 713 -10.76 -23.78 -8.62
C TRP A 713 -9.73 -22.87 -9.29
N ALA A 714 -8.95 -22.11 -8.51
CA ALA A 714 -7.88 -21.29 -9.05
C ALA A 714 -6.81 -22.15 -9.75
N LEU A 715 -6.51 -23.35 -9.23
CA LEU A 715 -5.59 -24.27 -9.88
C LEU A 715 -6.17 -24.89 -11.16
N MET A 716 -7.45 -25.24 -11.20
CA MET A 716 -8.13 -25.70 -12.43
C MET A 716 -8.13 -24.63 -13.52
N SER A 717 -8.37 -23.37 -13.14
CA SER A 717 -8.26 -22.21 -14.04
C SER A 717 -6.88 -22.12 -14.68
N VAL A 718 -5.82 -22.21 -13.87
CA VAL A 718 -4.43 -22.19 -14.35
C VAL A 718 -4.11 -23.40 -15.23
N LYS A 719 -4.51 -24.62 -14.82
CA LYS A 719 -4.33 -25.84 -15.62
C LYS A 719 -5.00 -25.75 -16.99
N THR A 720 -6.20 -25.15 -17.05
CA THR A 720 -6.92 -24.89 -18.30
C THR A 720 -6.08 -24.00 -19.23
N LEU A 721 -5.49 -22.93 -18.68
CA LEU A 721 -4.64 -22.00 -19.44
C LEU A 721 -3.30 -22.64 -19.89
N GLU A 722 -2.69 -23.48 -19.05
CA GLU A 722 -1.48 -24.23 -19.44
C GLU A 722 -1.77 -25.26 -20.52
N GLY A 723 -2.92 -25.95 -20.45
CA GLY A 723 -3.39 -26.83 -21.53
C GLY A 723 -3.63 -26.07 -22.83
N ASN A 724 -4.20 -24.87 -22.75
CA ASN A 724 -4.33 -23.98 -23.92
C ASN A 724 -2.99 -23.59 -24.54
N ALA A 725 -1.96 -23.37 -23.72
CA ALA A 725 -0.63 -23.10 -24.23
C ALA A 725 -0.06 -24.29 -25.04
N ARG A 726 -0.34 -25.53 -24.63
CA ARG A 726 0.04 -26.74 -25.37
C ARG A 726 -0.74 -26.88 -26.68
N ILE A 727 -2.05 -26.62 -26.66
CA ILE A 727 -2.89 -26.60 -27.86
C ILE A 727 -2.34 -25.61 -28.91
N ILE A 728 -1.98 -24.40 -28.48
CA ILE A 728 -1.40 -23.38 -29.37
C ILE A 728 -0.04 -23.83 -29.92
N ALA A 729 0.79 -24.49 -29.10
CA ALA A 729 2.07 -25.03 -29.56
C ALA A 729 1.88 -26.10 -30.63
N SER A 730 0.95 -27.04 -30.40
CA SER A 730 0.58 -28.08 -31.37
C SER A 730 0.02 -27.51 -32.67
N PHE A 731 -0.85 -26.50 -32.59
CA PHE A 731 -1.37 -25.81 -33.78
C PHE A 731 -0.26 -25.23 -34.65
N ARG A 732 0.77 -24.64 -34.01
CA ARG A 732 1.91 -23.99 -34.67
C ARG A 732 2.98 -24.95 -35.17
N SER A 733 3.20 -26.08 -34.51
CA SER A 733 4.15 -27.09 -35.01
C SER A 733 3.67 -27.68 -36.33
N SER A 734 2.36 -27.83 -36.51
CA SER A 734 1.78 -28.37 -37.74
C SER A 734 1.69 -27.36 -38.90
N THR A 735 2.00 -26.08 -38.68
CA THR A 735 2.12 -25.06 -39.76
C THR A 735 3.53 -24.96 -40.35
N ALA A 736 4.55 -25.56 -39.71
CA ALA A 736 5.95 -25.37 -40.08
C ALA A 736 6.40 -26.07 -41.38
N TYR A 737 5.47 -26.53 -42.24
CA TYR A 737 5.80 -27.22 -43.49
C TYR A 737 5.69 -26.38 -44.77
N PHE A 738 5.33 -25.09 -44.71
CA PHE A 738 5.34 -24.21 -45.89
C PHE A 738 5.69 -22.74 -45.57
N GLY A 739 6.91 -22.29 -45.96
CA GLY A 739 7.26 -20.88 -46.21
C GLY A 739 8.31 -20.22 -45.28
N PRO A 740 9.27 -19.42 -45.80
CA PRO A 740 10.58 -19.16 -45.17
C PRO A 740 10.55 -18.10 -44.05
N ARG A 741 11.55 -18.20 -43.17
CA ARG A 741 11.86 -17.18 -42.14
C ARG A 741 12.23 -15.86 -42.82
N LEU A 742 11.45 -14.81 -42.55
CA LEU A 742 11.85 -13.40 -42.64
C LEU A 742 11.44 -12.67 -41.36
#